data_AF-A0A3N7D3T4-F1
#
_entry.id   AF-A0A3N7D3T4-F1
#
_cell.length_a   1.000
_cell.length_b   1.000
_cell.length_c   1.000
_cell.angle_alpha   90.00
_cell.angle_beta   90.00
_cell.angle_gamma   90.00
#
_symmetry.space_group_name_H-M   'P 1'
#
loop_
_entity.id
_entity.type
_entity.pdbx_description
1 polymer ?
#
loop_
_entity_poly.entity_id
_entity_poly.type
_entity_poly.pdbx_seq_one_letter_code
_entity_poly.pdbx_strand_id
1 'polypeptide(L)'
;MMYTLEARALATLYYPEFQFSDPYAVAIKNEVKAAIPIDRTDKDFIFSITERAKIFDQGTSAFLLQNPEAIVLSLGCGLCSRANRLQEIARGSKWINVDLKNVIEVRNVLYEEQANISNKACDDIENANWLDELWNPDALPVLLVMEGVSPYLTQEKLEKLLYNIGRKVRSQTAKVSILFDYCHPDYSYDGTIINNRSAKKVHFQAGFKNASAIAAVVPGIEIIGHYNTLAANSPAYASAEAEFKIENNGELPYEIVLLAFDRKEEERKKDLNYFGRPLFWNKRYARQAAGNGNYLFLAEADHFICTQQEYDTAVSFLLNGNKLCNGLQEEVFAVYCVNLFQDAGLLLDQEQEELVLIPDYASDPKEISVGQHKVLLLTEIPETSLLLEFVKEIQIAIPTLFVFTDDALDPRLNGLETEFLNGIAQWVLLKLSGEQWMLGPLFPASTSLKTCYNCLSLQLWRNQPVRKWAGKDKPGVVSVPVVFSIDRFLNQRTLLVDTLKGIMTEKLSVLTTIDALSAEIAVHPVNPQHYCSQRDELAENRQSAIVFSSRPKTKTNDGGYRTISPAQSIKNLESIISPVTGIVHPLNCLTGAEDALSVYSTVFFKVPQKQGLLKSEDFIQYSLGKGISKEQSKISALSEAIERYNAMYDGTEECVYGAGDQLDAKAFFPETLKRYSQDQLLRFAQNLNGRQAVKEMPVGTELHWTPAYSLLNREKAWFPFTFCYSNTPYPDETYVRFDSNGCAAGNTIEEAVLQGFLELIERDAVAVWWYNRVSRPAVSLTELNVDALGKIKNALDENWDYWILDLTHDFGIPVVVAVGKHKISKEFRLGFGAHPEISIAVTRALTELYQIIVINKQHKTAFKFSQIADEPFLYPATNISQKVFKDYPLEVRADIKEDVEYCAAQTAGLGFDVFVLNTTRPAALLHTVKVIIPGLIFIWPELGNRRLFDLPVQLCWQTEKLSESELNKQELFL
;
A
#
# COMPACT_ATOMS: atom_id res chain seq x y z
N MET A 1 18.96 26.67 -20.15
CA MET A 1 18.48 27.79 -19.32
C MET A 1 16.95 27.97 -19.31
N MET A 2 16.25 28.05 -20.46
CA MET A 2 14.81 28.38 -20.46
C MET A 2 13.90 27.25 -19.95
N TYR A 3 14.22 25.99 -20.20
CA TYR A 3 13.42 24.85 -19.72
C TYR A 3 13.41 24.76 -18.18
N THR A 4 14.56 24.92 -17.53
CA THR A 4 14.66 24.86 -16.07
C THR A 4 14.05 26.09 -15.38
N LEU A 5 14.00 27.24 -16.06
CA LEU A 5 13.23 28.41 -15.60
C LEU A 5 11.73 28.12 -15.64
N GLU A 6 11.23 27.66 -16.78
CA GLU A 6 9.81 27.40 -17.02
C GLU A 6 9.27 26.31 -16.08
N ALA A 7 10.01 25.22 -15.87
CA ALA A 7 9.63 24.17 -14.91
C ALA A 7 9.51 24.71 -13.47
N ARG A 8 10.48 25.51 -12.99
CA ARG A 8 10.41 26.11 -11.64
C ARG A 8 9.25 27.10 -11.50
N ALA A 9 8.96 27.89 -12.53
CA ALA A 9 7.82 28.79 -12.55
C ALA A 9 6.48 28.02 -12.54
N LEU A 10 6.37 26.96 -13.35
CA LEU A 10 5.18 26.10 -13.39
C LEU A 10 4.96 25.38 -12.06
N ALA A 11 6.02 24.86 -11.44
CA ALA A 11 5.95 24.25 -10.11
C ALA A 11 5.40 25.22 -9.06
N THR A 12 5.94 26.44 -9.03
CA THR A 12 5.52 27.49 -8.09
C THR A 12 4.06 27.89 -8.27
N LEU A 13 3.58 27.95 -9.52
CA LEU A 13 2.23 28.41 -9.83
C LEU A 13 1.16 27.31 -9.73
N TYR A 14 1.51 26.06 -10.04
CA TYR A 14 0.54 25.01 -10.31
C TYR A 14 0.75 23.71 -9.52
N TYR A 15 1.89 23.53 -8.84
CA TYR A 15 2.24 22.28 -8.14
C TYR A 15 2.70 22.52 -6.71
N PRO A 16 1.84 23.05 -5.81
CA PRO A 16 2.19 23.28 -4.41
C PRO A 16 2.61 21.99 -3.67
N GLU A 17 2.12 20.83 -4.12
CA GLU A 17 2.49 19.52 -3.57
C GLU A 17 3.98 19.16 -3.75
N PHE A 18 4.69 19.83 -4.66
CA PHE A 18 6.14 19.64 -4.82
C PHE A 18 6.94 20.23 -3.66
N GLN A 19 6.28 21.04 -2.82
CA GLN A 19 6.92 21.78 -1.72
C GLN A 19 8.12 22.59 -2.21
N PHE A 20 7.98 23.17 -3.41
CA PHE A 20 8.99 24.00 -4.06
C PHE A 20 8.36 25.33 -4.46
N SER A 21 9.03 26.44 -4.14
CA SER A 21 8.55 27.79 -4.46
C SER A 21 9.71 28.64 -4.98
N ASP A 22 9.49 29.26 -6.13
CA ASP A 22 10.44 30.11 -6.83
C ASP A 22 9.72 31.32 -7.45
N PRO A 23 9.35 32.31 -6.61
CA PRO A 23 8.65 33.50 -7.08
C PRO A 23 9.47 34.31 -8.10
N TYR A 24 10.80 34.21 -8.06
CA TYR A 24 11.70 34.86 -9.03
C TYR A 24 11.57 34.23 -10.43
N ALA A 25 11.48 32.90 -10.51
CA ALA A 25 11.23 32.24 -11.79
C ALA A 25 9.89 32.65 -12.41
N VAL A 26 8.86 32.83 -11.57
CA VAL A 26 7.54 33.34 -12.01
C VAL A 26 7.63 34.76 -12.53
N ALA A 27 8.33 35.66 -11.81
CA ALA A 27 8.51 37.05 -12.24
C ALA A 27 9.25 37.14 -13.58
N ILE A 28 10.37 36.43 -13.71
CA ILE A 28 11.18 36.40 -14.94
C ILE A 28 10.39 35.80 -16.10
N LYS A 29 9.61 34.74 -15.88
CA LYS A 29 8.74 34.16 -16.91
C LYS A 29 7.69 35.16 -17.41
N ASN A 30 7.09 35.95 -16.52
CA ASN A 30 6.10 36.94 -16.90
C ASN A 30 6.71 38.10 -17.73
N GLU A 31 7.98 38.41 -17.49
CA GLU A 31 8.73 39.42 -18.24
C GLU A 31 9.23 38.88 -19.59
N VAL A 32 9.78 37.66 -19.59
CA VAL A 32 10.31 36.99 -20.78
C VAL A 32 9.14 36.30 -21.51
N LYS A 33 8.44 37.06 -22.36
CA LYS A 33 7.30 36.62 -23.21
C LYS A 33 7.68 35.60 -24.32
N ALA A 34 8.69 34.77 -24.09
CA ALA A 34 9.11 33.72 -25.01
C ALA A 34 8.28 32.46 -24.76
N ALA A 35 7.73 31.86 -25.83
CA ALA A 35 7.09 30.55 -25.72
C ALA A 35 8.16 29.48 -25.48
N ILE A 36 8.10 28.82 -24.33
CA ILE A 36 8.96 27.70 -23.96
C ILE A 36 8.11 26.43 -24.05
N PRO A 37 8.46 25.45 -24.90
CA PRO A 37 7.60 24.30 -25.16
C PRO A 37 7.75 23.23 -24.06
N ILE A 38 7.46 23.60 -22.82
CA ILE A 38 7.21 22.64 -21.74
C ILE A 38 5.70 22.43 -21.67
N ASP A 39 5.28 21.18 -21.80
CA ASP A 39 3.90 20.80 -21.50
C ASP A 39 3.69 20.97 -19.99
N ARG A 40 2.85 21.93 -19.61
CA ARG A 40 2.54 22.16 -18.19
C ARG A 40 1.94 20.94 -17.50
N THR A 41 1.42 19.96 -18.25
CA THR A 41 0.87 18.71 -17.72
C THR A 41 1.92 17.61 -17.54
N ASP A 42 3.17 17.86 -17.98
CA ASP A 42 4.32 16.98 -17.77
C ASP A 42 4.84 17.12 -16.34
N LYS A 43 4.01 16.65 -15.40
CA LYS A 43 4.23 16.75 -13.96
C LYS A 43 5.54 16.07 -13.55
N ASP A 44 5.87 14.94 -14.15
CA ASP A 44 7.09 14.19 -13.88
C ASP A 44 8.33 14.99 -14.29
N PHE A 45 8.36 15.53 -15.52
CA PHE A 45 9.48 16.37 -15.94
C PHE A 45 9.63 17.60 -15.04
N ILE A 46 8.54 18.31 -14.76
CA ILE A 46 8.56 19.49 -13.89
C ILE A 46 9.05 19.11 -12.49
N PHE A 47 8.55 18.01 -11.93
CA PHE A 47 8.92 17.49 -10.63
C PHE A 47 10.42 17.17 -10.56
N SER A 48 10.96 16.44 -11.55
CA SER A 48 12.38 16.05 -11.58
C SER A 48 13.31 17.27 -11.55
N ILE A 49 12.95 18.35 -12.24
CA ILE A 49 13.70 19.59 -12.24
C ILE A 49 13.65 20.27 -10.86
N THR A 50 12.47 20.32 -10.23
CA THR A 50 12.33 20.98 -8.92
C THR A 50 12.89 20.18 -7.76
N GLU A 51 12.82 18.85 -7.82
CA GLU A 51 13.37 17.98 -6.78
C GLU A 51 14.91 18.04 -6.80
N ARG A 52 15.51 18.04 -8.00
CA ARG A 52 16.92 18.36 -8.16
C ARG A 52 17.24 19.73 -7.56
N ALA A 53 16.46 20.77 -7.88
CA ALA A 53 16.70 22.11 -7.34
C ALA A 53 16.63 22.14 -5.80
N LYS A 54 15.71 21.38 -5.17
CA LYS A 54 15.60 21.25 -3.70
C LYS A 54 16.83 20.60 -3.09
N ILE A 55 17.34 19.52 -3.68
CA ILE A 55 18.55 18.84 -3.18
C ILE A 55 19.76 19.80 -3.25
N PHE A 56 19.91 20.52 -4.36
CA PHE A 56 20.96 21.54 -4.47
C PHE A 56 20.77 22.68 -3.46
N ASP A 57 19.53 23.12 -3.20
CA ASP A 57 19.23 24.15 -2.20
C ASP A 57 19.57 23.66 -0.77
N GLN A 58 19.27 22.40 -0.45
CA GLN A 58 19.61 21.77 0.83
C GLN A 58 21.11 21.65 1.02
N GLY A 59 21.84 21.09 0.04
CA GLY A 59 23.30 20.95 0.11
C GLY A 59 24.01 22.30 0.21
N THR A 60 23.54 23.30 -0.55
CA THR A 60 24.08 24.66 -0.48
C THR A 60 23.80 25.31 0.88
N SER A 61 22.59 25.16 1.41
CA SER A 61 22.20 25.71 2.72
C SER A 61 23.02 25.06 3.85
N ALA A 62 23.17 23.74 3.83
CA ALA A 62 23.96 23.02 4.82
C ALA A 62 25.42 23.51 4.86
N PHE A 63 26.02 23.69 3.68
CA PHE A 63 27.37 24.23 3.57
C PHE A 63 27.49 25.66 4.09
N LEU A 64 26.55 26.54 3.72
CA LEU A 64 26.56 27.95 4.13
C LEU A 64 26.26 28.14 5.62
N LEU A 65 25.41 27.31 6.21
CA LEU A 65 25.17 27.32 7.66
C LEU A 65 26.44 26.98 8.45
N GLN A 66 27.28 26.11 7.91
CA GLN A 66 28.59 25.77 8.50
C GLN A 66 29.68 26.80 8.16
N ASN A 67 29.54 27.49 7.04
CA ASN A 67 30.53 28.44 6.53
C ASN A 67 29.84 29.73 6.04
N PRO A 68 29.35 30.60 6.95
CA PRO A 68 28.51 31.75 6.56
C PRO A 68 29.21 32.77 5.66
N GLU A 69 30.54 32.89 5.76
CA GLU A 69 31.38 33.80 4.97
C GLU A 69 31.99 33.13 3.72
N ALA A 70 31.52 31.94 3.36
CA ALA A 70 32.10 31.19 2.24
C ALA A 70 31.93 31.87 0.88
N ILE A 71 32.70 31.39 -0.09
CA ILE A 71 32.52 31.73 -1.50
C ILE A 71 31.67 30.63 -2.15
N VAL A 72 30.55 31.00 -2.78
CA VAL A 72 29.74 30.06 -3.58
C VAL A 72 29.89 30.38 -5.06
N LEU A 73 30.31 29.38 -5.83
CA LEU A 73 30.55 29.48 -7.26
C LEU A 73 29.54 28.62 -8.00
N SER A 74 28.57 29.27 -8.66
CA SER A 74 27.58 28.56 -9.48
C SER A 74 28.03 28.55 -10.93
N LEU A 75 28.61 27.44 -11.41
CA LEU A 75 29.04 27.29 -12.80
C LEU A 75 27.88 26.83 -13.68
N GLY A 76 27.73 27.42 -14.86
CA GLY A 76 26.60 27.18 -15.76
C GLY A 76 25.27 27.64 -15.14
N CYS A 77 25.30 28.78 -14.44
CA CYS A 77 24.18 29.23 -13.60
C CYS A 77 22.86 29.48 -14.37
N GLY A 78 22.93 29.74 -15.68
CA GLY A 78 21.78 30.06 -16.49
C GLY A 78 20.92 31.18 -15.89
N LEU A 79 19.62 30.90 -15.73
CA LEU A 79 18.65 31.77 -15.05
C LEU A 79 18.24 31.21 -13.68
N CYS A 80 19.09 30.42 -13.03
CA CYS A 80 18.82 29.92 -11.68
C CYS A 80 18.71 31.09 -10.68
N SER A 81 17.70 31.03 -9.81
CA SER A 81 17.42 32.03 -8.76
C SER A 81 17.81 31.52 -7.37
N ARG A 82 18.63 30.47 -7.27
CA ARG A 82 19.01 29.85 -5.98
C ARG A 82 19.57 30.86 -4.99
N ALA A 83 20.47 31.73 -5.45
CA ALA A 83 21.05 32.77 -4.61
C ALA A 83 19.97 33.70 -4.00
N ASN A 84 18.89 33.97 -4.76
CA ASN A 84 17.75 34.75 -4.32
C ASN A 84 16.82 33.95 -3.39
N ARG A 85 16.55 32.67 -3.70
CA ARG A 85 15.75 31.79 -2.83
C ARG A 85 16.41 31.56 -1.47
N LEU A 86 17.74 31.52 -1.44
CA LEU A 86 18.55 31.32 -0.23
C LEU A 86 19.11 32.62 0.34
N GLN A 87 18.59 33.78 -0.05
CA GLN A 87 19.19 35.09 0.25
C GLN A 87 19.44 35.32 1.75
N GLU A 88 18.53 34.86 2.62
CA GLU A 88 18.69 34.98 4.08
C GLU A 88 19.91 34.21 4.60
N ILE A 89 20.18 33.02 4.06
CA ILE A 89 21.31 32.17 4.45
C ILE A 89 22.60 32.63 3.74
N ALA A 90 22.49 33.07 2.49
CA ALA A 90 23.61 33.47 1.65
C ALA A 90 24.12 34.90 1.93
N ARG A 91 23.48 35.66 2.83
CA ARG A 91 23.75 37.08 3.08
C ARG A 91 25.20 37.38 3.46
N GLY A 92 25.85 36.49 4.22
CA GLY A 92 27.25 36.61 4.62
C GLY A 92 28.24 36.09 3.58
N SER A 93 27.76 35.33 2.59
CA SER A 93 28.59 34.64 1.60
C SER A 93 28.90 35.54 0.40
N LYS A 94 30.00 35.25 -0.30
CA LYS A 94 30.29 35.84 -1.61
C LYS A 94 29.80 34.90 -2.71
N TRP A 95 28.70 35.24 -3.36
CA TRP A 95 28.13 34.43 -4.44
C TRP A 95 28.58 34.93 -5.81
N ILE A 96 29.10 34.03 -6.65
CA ILE A 96 29.56 34.34 -8.00
C ILE A 96 28.87 33.37 -8.97
N ASN A 97 28.04 33.91 -9.84
CA ASN A 97 27.40 33.16 -10.91
C ASN A 97 28.27 33.23 -12.17
N VAL A 98 28.62 32.08 -12.72
CA VAL A 98 29.54 31.98 -13.85
C VAL A 98 28.84 31.28 -15.00
N ASP A 99 28.85 31.91 -16.18
CA ASP A 99 28.28 31.36 -17.40
C ASP A 99 28.89 32.05 -18.63
N LEU A 100 28.48 31.65 -19.83
CA LEU A 100 28.87 32.28 -21.09
C LEU A 100 28.46 33.76 -21.10
N LYS A 101 29.23 34.58 -21.82
CA LYS A 101 29.03 36.04 -21.87
C LYS A 101 27.58 36.45 -22.18
N ASN A 102 26.97 35.84 -23.20
CA ASN A 102 25.60 36.14 -23.61
C ASN A 102 24.55 35.74 -22.56
N VAL A 103 24.81 34.70 -21.76
CA VAL A 103 23.91 34.28 -20.67
C VAL A 103 23.99 35.27 -19.52
N ILE A 104 25.21 35.71 -19.18
CA ILE A 104 25.45 36.71 -18.12
C ILE A 104 24.86 38.07 -18.50
N GLU A 105 24.97 38.50 -19.76
CA GLU A 105 24.32 39.71 -20.27
C GLU A 105 22.80 39.67 -20.05
N VAL A 106 22.15 38.54 -20.35
CA VAL A 106 20.71 38.35 -20.09
C VAL A 106 20.43 38.35 -18.58
N ARG A 107 21.26 37.70 -17.78
CA ARG A 107 21.08 37.61 -16.33
C ARG A 107 21.19 38.98 -15.64
N ASN A 108 22.09 39.85 -16.12
CA ASN A 108 22.26 41.22 -15.63
C ASN A 108 21.05 42.12 -15.92
N VAL A 109 20.24 41.79 -16.92
CA VAL A 109 18.98 42.50 -17.20
C VAL A 109 17.85 42.01 -16.31
N LEU A 110 17.78 40.70 -16.06
CA LEU A 110 16.64 40.06 -15.39
C LEU A 110 16.72 40.01 -13.86
N TYR A 111 17.91 40.19 -13.28
CA TYR A 111 18.11 40.17 -11.83
C TYR A 111 18.60 41.53 -11.33
N GLU A 112 18.02 41.98 -10.24
CA GLU A 112 18.50 43.16 -9.52
C GLU A 112 19.90 42.92 -8.93
N GLU A 113 20.72 43.98 -8.91
CA GLU A 113 22.06 43.94 -8.35
C GLU A 113 22.00 43.80 -6.82
N GLN A 114 22.74 42.83 -6.28
CA GLN A 114 22.88 42.62 -4.83
C GLN A 114 24.35 42.68 -4.43
N ALA A 115 24.65 43.29 -3.29
CA ALA A 115 26.03 43.56 -2.88
C ALA A 115 26.91 42.31 -2.73
N ASN A 116 26.31 41.15 -2.41
CA ASN A 116 27.00 39.89 -2.19
C ASN A 116 26.85 38.89 -3.36
N ILE A 117 26.11 39.24 -4.42
CA ILE A 117 25.90 38.39 -5.60
C ILE A 117 26.48 39.08 -6.82
N SER A 118 27.43 38.43 -7.48
CA SER A 118 28.06 38.92 -8.71
C SER A 118 27.88 37.93 -9.86
N ASN A 119 28.04 38.43 -11.08
CA ASN A 119 27.96 37.65 -12.32
C ASN A 119 29.28 37.79 -13.07
N LYS A 120 29.84 36.67 -13.54
CA LYS A 120 31.11 36.62 -14.27
C LYS A 120 30.96 35.83 -15.55
N ALA A 121 31.31 36.44 -16.68
CA ALA A 121 31.40 35.75 -17.96
C ALA A 121 32.66 34.87 -18.01
N CYS A 122 32.53 33.61 -18.42
CA CYS A 122 33.65 32.69 -18.62
C CYS A 122 33.34 31.70 -19.76
N ASP A 123 34.12 31.75 -20.83
CA ASP A 123 33.95 30.88 -22.00
C ASP A 123 34.81 29.60 -21.94
N ASP A 124 35.66 29.47 -20.91
CA ASP A 124 36.65 28.39 -20.74
C ASP A 124 36.67 27.94 -19.27
N ILE A 125 35.61 27.24 -18.87
CA ILE A 125 35.47 26.77 -17.49
C ILE A 125 36.44 25.62 -17.21
N GLU A 126 36.75 24.77 -18.20
CA GLU A 126 37.53 23.52 -18.07
C GLU A 126 38.98 23.71 -17.62
N ASN A 127 39.57 24.87 -17.90
CA ASN A 127 40.93 25.17 -17.46
C ASN A 127 40.99 25.64 -15.98
N ALA A 128 39.84 25.93 -15.38
CA ALA A 128 39.72 26.36 -13.98
C ALA A 128 40.58 27.60 -13.62
N ASN A 129 40.96 28.42 -14.59
CA ASN A 129 41.78 29.63 -14.37
C ASN A 129 41.05 30.71 -13.57
N TRP A 130 39.73 30.71 -13.63
CA TRP A 130 38.87 31.59 -12.83
C TRP A 130 38.97 31.31 -11.32
N LEU A 131 39.50 30.15 -10.87
CA LEU A 131 39.82 29.90 -9.46
C LEU A 131 41.00 30.71 -8.95
N ASP A 132 41.94 31.08 -9.84
CA ASP A 132 43.19 31.73 -9.42
C ASP A 132 42.92 33.13 -8.84
N GLU A 133 41.86 33.79 -9.31
CA GLU A 133 41.39 35.10 -8.81
C GLU A 133 40.67 35.02 -7.46
N LEU A 134 40.32 33.81 -6.99
CA LEU A 134 39.51 33.59 -5.79
C LEU A 134 40.35 33.22 -4.57
N TRP A 135 41.63 32.92 -4.75
CA TRP A 135 42.52 32.59 -3.64
C TRP A 135 43.25 33.82 -3.12
N ASN A 136 43.01 34.11 -1.85
CA ASN A 136 43.73 35.10 -1.05
C ASN A 136 44.26 34.38 0.22
N PRO A 137 45.37 34.83 0.85
CA PRO A 137 45.90 34.31 2.12
C PRO A 137 44.89 34.01 3.24
N ASP A 138 43.75 34.71 3.30
CA ASP A 138 42.67 34.46 4.28
C ASP A 138 41.63 33.47 3.73
N ALA A 139 42.07 32.25 3.39
CA ALA A 139 41.35 31.28 2.56
C ALA A 139 39.96 30.86 3.11
N LEU A 140 38.91 31.57 2.68
CA LEU A 140 37.52 31.22 2.93
C LEU A 140 37.16 29.87 2.29
N PRO A 141 36.27 29.07 2.91
CA PRO A 141 35.73 27.87 2.30
C PRO A 141 35.03 28.18 0.98
N VAL A 142 35.16 27.28 0.00
CA VAL A 142 34.55 27.42 -1.33
C VAL A 142 33.60 26.27 -1.60
N LEU A 143 32.36 26.58 -1.98
CA LEU A 143 31.44 25.61 -2.57
C LEU A 143 31.28 25.89 -4.06
N LEU A 144 31.57 24.87 -4.86
CA LEU A 144 31.32 24.87 -6.29
C LEU A 144 30.03 24.12 -6.58
N VAL A 145 29.08 24.78 -7.24
CA VAL A 145 27.80 24.22 -7.62
C VAL A 145 27.72 24.12 -9.15
N MET A 146 27.49 22.91 -9.64
CA MET A 146 27.29 22.59 -11.06
C MET A 146 25.97 21.82 -11.20
N GLU A 147 24.86 22.54 -11.30
CA GLU A 147 23.53 21.95 -11.48
C GLU A 147 23.16 21.96 -12.97
N GLY A 148 23.02 20.77 -13.57
CA GLY A 148 22.52 20.63 -14.93
C GLY A 148 23.46 21.20 -16.00
N VAL A 149 24.76 21.31 -15.71
CA VAL A 149 25.80 21.74 -16.67
C VAL A 149 26.78 20.63 -17.00
N SER A 150 27.15 19.80 -16.03
CA SER A 150 28.10 18.70 -16.15
C SER A 150 27.74 17.71 -17.26
N PRO A 151 26.48 17.25 -17.38
CA PRO A 151 26.07 16.33 -18.45
C PRO A 151 26.17 16.94 -19.86
N TYR A 152 26.28 18.27 -19.98
CA TYR A 152 26.33 18.98 -21.27
C TYR A 152 27.76 19.36 -21.71
N LEU A 153 28.75 19.18 -20.83
CA LEU A 153 30.15 19.25 -21.23
C LEU A 153 30.53 17.98 -22.00
N THR A 154 31.56 18.06 -22.83
CA THR A 154 32.19 16.83 -23.36
C THR A 154 32.89 16.09 -22.23
N GLN A 155 33.01 14.76 -22.33
CA GLN A 155 33.70 13.95 -21.32
C GLN A 155 35.10 14.51 -21.01
N GLU A 156 35.86 14.84 -22.05
CA GLU A 156 37.18 15.46 -21.94
C GLU A 156 37.15 16.77 -21.15
N LYS A 157 36.17 17.65 -21.41
CA LYS A 157 36.05 18.94 -20.71
C LYS A 157 35.67 18.76 -19.25
N LEU A 158 34.76 17.84 -18.94
CA LEU A 158 34.33 17.55 -17.56
C LEU A 158 35.48 16.96 -16.75
N GLU A 159 36.19 15.96 -17.30
CA GLU A 159 37.35 15.36 -16.62
C GLU A 159 38.47 16.37 -16.45
N LYS A 160 38.76 17.17 -17.48
CA LYS A 160 39.76 18.24 -17.44
C LYS A 160 39.42 19.30 -16.40
N LEU A 161 38.14 19.70 -16.30
CA LEU A 161 37.66 20.61 -15.26
C LEU A 161 37.93 20.06 -13.86
N LEU A 162 37.46 18.85 -13.57
CA LEU A 162 37.61 18.21 -12.27
C LEU A 162 39.09 17.99 -11.91
N TYR A 163 39.89 17.50 -12.86
CA TYR A 163 41.33 17.33 -12.70
C TYR A 163 42.04 18.67 -12.40
N ASN A 164 41.71 19.73 -13.15
CA ASN A 164 42.33 21.03 -12.95
C ASN A 164 41.94 21.65 -11.61
N ILE A 165 40.67 21.52 -11.20
CA ILE A 165 40.22 21.95 -9.86
C ILE A 165 41.00 21.19 -8.79
N GLY A 166 41.05 19.86 -8.84
CA GLY A 166 41.76 19.06 -7.83
C GLY A 166 43.26 19.36 -7.77
N ARG A 167 43.92 19.53 -8.92
CA ARG A 167 45.33 19.95 -8.98
C ARG A 167 45.55 21.29 -8.27
N LYS A 168 44.66 22.23 -8.53
CA LYS A 168 44.67 23.59 -8.01
C LYS A 168 44.42 23.63 -6.51
N VAL A 169 43.41 22.91 -6.02
CA VAL A 169 43.07 22.82 -4.59
C VAL A 169 44.20 22.19 -3.78
N ARG A 170 44.86 21.14 -4.29
CA ARG A 170 46.02 20.52 -3.62
C ARG A 170 47.19 21.50 -3.41
N SER A 171 47.37 22.46 -4.33
CA SER A 171 48.42 23.48 -4.25
C SER A 171 48.10 24.66 -3.32
N GLN A 172 46.89 24.72 -2.74
CA GLN A 172 46.39 25.86 -1.95
C GLN A 172 45.93 25.42 -0.55
N THR A 173 45.58 26.39 0.32
CA THR A 173 45.13 26.16 1.71
C THR A 173 43.60 26.17 1.88
N ALA A 174 42.84 26.40 0.82
CA ALA A 174 41.37 26.53 0.88
C ALA A 174 40.66 25.17 0.94
N LYS A 175 39.63 25.08 1.81
CA LYS A 175 38.68 23.96 1.82
C LYS A 175 37.71 24.12 0.65
N VAL A 176 37.69 23.15 -0.25
CA VAL A 176 36.81 23.18 -1.42
C VAL A 176 35.86 21.98 -1.40
N SER A 177 34.58 22.28 -1.55
CA SER A 177 33.54 21.29 -1.80
C SER A 177 32.95 21.48 -3.20
N ILE A 178 32.60 20.38 -3.85
CA ILE A 178 31.95 20.40 -5.18
C ILE A 178 30.64 19.64 -5.09
N LEU A 179 29.53 20.30 -5.42
CA LEU A 179 28.21 19.70 -5.55
C LEU A 179 27.81 19.72 -7.02
N PHE A 180 27.69 18.55 -7.65
CA PHE A 180 27.32 18.48 -9.06
C PHE A 180 26.54 17.22 -9.41
N ASP A 181 25.79 17.29 -10.51
CA ASP A 181 25.06 16.15 -11.05
C ASP A 181 25.79 15.49 -12.24
N TYR A 182 25.66 14.17 -12.36
CA TYR A 182 26.19 13.42 -13.49
C TYR A 182 25.22 12.33 -13.90
N CYS A 183 25.30 11.92 -15.17
CA CYS A 183 24.56 10.78 -15.69
C CYS A 183 25.48 9.58 -15.95
N HIS A 184 24.91 8.39 -15.91
CA HIS A 184 25.58 7.19 -16.37
C HIS A 184 25.88 7.28 -17.89
N PRO A 185 27.05 6.82 -18.38
CA PRO A 185 27.36 6.82 -19.81
C PRO A 185 26.29 6.09 -20.64
N ASP A 186 25.80 4.94 -20.16
CA ASP A 186 24.77 4.17 -20.87
C ASP A 186 23.37 4.80 -20.77
N TYR A 187 23.17 5.77 -19.87
CA TYR A 187 21.98 6.64 -19.85
C TYR A 187 22.09 7.76 -20.90
N SER A 188 23.31 8.12 -21.33
CA SER A 188 23.56 9.21 -22.28
C SER A 188 23.40 8.81 -23.75
N TYR A 189 23.48 7.51 -24.08
CA TYR A 189 23.54 7.01 -25.46
C TYR A 189 22.23 7.03 -26.26
N ASP A 190 21.06 7.13 -25.62
CA ASP A 190 19.75 7.08 -26.32
C ASP A 190 18.98 8.44 -26.36
N GLY A 191 19.54 9.49 -25.73
CA GLY A 191 18.97 10.85 -25.76
C GLY A 191 17.56 10.96 -25.14
N THR A 192 17.18 9.99 -24.32
CA THR A 192 15.88 9.83 -23.68
C THR A 192 15.88 10.45 -22.29
N ILE A 193 15.50 11.73 -22.20
CA ILE A 193 14.62 12.08 -21.07
C ILE A 193 13.32 11.34 -21.38
N ILE A 194 12.90 10.48 -20.48
CA ILE A 194 11.75 9.58 -20.65
C ILE A 194 10.48 10.42 -20.71
N ASN A 195 10.18 10.98 -21.88
CA ASN A 195 8.86 11.40 -22.27
C ASN A 195 8.72 11.55 -23.78
N ASN A 196 7.85 10.76 -24.40
CA ASN A 196 7.47 10.85 -25.83
C ASN A 196 6.75 12.17 -26.21
N ARG A 197 6.66 13.14 -25.28
CA ARG A 197 5.92 14.40 -25.42
C ARG A 197 6.81 15.63 -25.61
N SER A 198 8.11 15.57 -25.28
CA SER A 198 9.02 16.69 -25.56
C SER A 198 9.65 16.54 -26.95
N ALA A 199 9.40 17.50 -27.85
CA ALA A 199 9.82 17.45 -29.26
C ALA A 199 11.35 17.52 -29.50
N LYS A 200 12.19 17.44 -28.47
CA LYS A 200 13.66 17.57 -28.58
C LYS A 200 14.37 16.49 -27.76
N LYS A 201 15.09 15.60 -28.42
CA LYS A 201 16.07 14.72 -27.77
C LYS A 201 17.17 15.57 -27.15
N VAL A 202 17.44 15.38 -25.86
CA VAL A 202 18.50 16.08 -25.14
C VAL A 202 19.73 15.18 -25.17
N HIS A 203 20.80 15.64 -25.82
CA HIS A 203 22.05 14.89 -25.93
C HIS A 203 22.98 15.24 -24.78
N PHE A 204 23.14 14.33 -23.83
CA PHE A 204 24.21 14.39 -22.85
C PHE A 204 25.55 14.00 -23.51
N GLN A 205 26.61 14.69 -23.13
CA GLN A 205 27.93 14.61 -23.76
C GLN A 205 29.03 14.07 -22.83
N ALA A 206 28.74 13.98 -21.52
CA ALA A 206 29.65 13.48 -20.49
C ALA A 206 28.87 12.77 -19.38
N GLY A 207 29.53 11.84 -18.71
CA GLY A 207 28.97 11.07 -17.61
C GLY A 207 30.01 10.25 -16.86
N PHE A 208 29.60 9.70 -15.72
CA PHE A 208 30.41 8.78 -14.92
C PHE A 208 29.54 7.59 -14.54
N LYS A 209 30.12 6.38 -14.58
CA LYS A 209 29.37 5.16 -14.23
C LYS A 209 28.88 5.17 -12.78
N ASN A 210 29.71 5.73 -11.91
CA ASN A 210 29.44 5.91 -10.50
C ASN A 210 30.42 6.95 -9.96
N ALA A 211 30.21 7.37 -8.72
CA ALA A 211 31.06 8.38 -8.11
C ALA A 211 32.53 7.95 -7.97
N SER A 212 32.81 6.66 -7.93
CA SER A 212 34.19 6.18 -7.87
C SER A 212 34.97 6.43 -9.17
N ALA A 213 34.28 6.43 -10.32
CA ALA A 213 34.87 6.87 -11.58
C ALA A 213 35.27 8.36 -11.52
N ILE A 214 34.54 9.18 -10.74
CA ILE A 214 34.88 10.59 -10.49
C ILE A 214 36.15 10.70 -9.63
N ALA A 215 36.23 9.89 -8.57
CA ALA A 215 37.41 9.84 -7.70
C ALA A 215 38.68 9.38 -8.44
N ALA A 216 38.54 8.54 -9.48
CA ALA A 216 39.65 8.13 -10.34
C ALA A 216 40.23 9.28 -11.19
N VAL A 217 39.39 10.23 -11.61
CA VAL A 217 39.82 11.42 -12.37
C VAL A 217 40.61 12.39 -11.47
N VAL A 218 40.28 12.44 -10.18
CA VAL A 218 40.88 13.38 -9.24
C VAL A 218 41.37 12.68 -7.96
N PRO A 219 42.60 12.17 -7.95
CA PRO A 219 43.14 11.47 -6.77
C PRO A 219 43.16 12.34 -5.51
N GLY A 220 42.66 11.82 -4.39
CA GLY A 220 42.61 12.54 -3.10
C GLY A 220 41.38 13.43 -2.92
N ILE A 221 40.36 13.27 -3.75
CA ILE A 221 39.02 13.78 -3.49
C ILE A 221 38.25 12.79 -2.59
N GLU A 222 37.56 13.30 -1.58
CA GLU A 222 36.67 12.52 -0.73
C GLU A 222 35.24 12.73 -1.20
N ILE A 223 34.48 11.66 -1.32
CA ILE A 223 33.05 11.76 -1.59
C ILE A 223 32.33 11.77 -0.24
N ILE A 224 31.66 12.87 0.06
CA ILE A 224 31.04 13.13 1.37
C ILE A 224 29.51 13.18 1.30
N GLY A 225 28.93 12.93 0.12
CA GLY A 225 27.48 12.80 -0.02
C GLY A 225 27.05 12.41 -1.43
N HIS A 226 25.93 11.70 -1.53
CA HIS A 226 25.28 11.32 -2.77
C HIS A 226 23.77 11.49 -2.62
N TYR A 227 23.11 11.92 -3.69
CA TYR A 227 21.67 12.12 -3.70
C TYR A 227 21.09 11.58 -5.00
N ASN A 228 20.13 10.67 -4.87
CA ASN A 228 19.32 10.21 -5.99
C ASN A 228 18.18 11.22 -6.24
N THR A 229 18.00 11.60 -7.50
CA THR A 229 17.04 12.64 -7.93
C THR A 229 15.77 12.10 -8.58
N LEU A 230 15.78 10.87 -9.11
CA LEU A 230 14.76 10.40 -10.07
C LEU A 230 13.70 9.48 -9.43
N ALA A 231 14.09 8.45 -8.66
CA ALA A 231 13.14 7.43 -8.22
C ALA A 231 12.30 7.75 -6.98
N ALA A 232 12.70 8.71 -6.14
CA ALA A 232 12.10 8.83 -4.80
C ALA A 232 10.61 9.24 -4.83
N ASN A 233 10.17 9.99 -5.84
CA ASN A 233 8.90 10.72 -5.77
C ASN A 233 8.07 10.72 -7.09
N SER A 234 8.50 10.00 -8.13
CA SER A 234 7.71 9.74 -9.34
C SER A 234 7.71 8.25 -9.68
N PRO A 235 6.53 7.60 -9.76
CA PRO A 235 6.45 6.18 -10.14
C PRO A 235 7.02 5.89 -11.53
N ALA A 236 6.91 6.84 -12.46
CA ALA A 236 7.44 6.68 -13.82
C ALA A 236 8.97 6.66 -13.81
N TYR A 237 9.60 7.59 -13.11
CA TYR A 237 11.06 7.62 -12.95
C TYR A 237 11.58 6.48 -12.07
N ALA A 238 10.83 6.03 -11.07
CA ALA A 238 11.19 4.87 -10.26
C ALA A 238 11.22 3.57 -11.08
N SER A 239 10.23 3.36 -11.96
CA SER A 239 10.21 2.22 -12.87
C SER A 239 11.35 2.28 -13.88
N ALA A 240 11.56 3.44 -14.50
CA ALA A 240 12.66 3.65 -15.43
C ALA A 240 14.04 3.44 -14.80
N GLU A 241 14.24 3.94 -13.58
CA GLU A 241 15.47 3.72 -12.82
C GLU A 241 15.66 2.23 -12.49
N ALA A 242 14.59 1.52 -12.13
CA ALA A 242 14.66 0.08 -11.86
C ALA A 242 15.03 -0.72 -13.13
N GLU A 243 14.43 -0.38 -14.28
CA GLU A 243 14.80 -0.97 -15.58
C GLU A 243 16.26 -0.69 -15.91
N PHE A 244 16.69 0.58 -15.79
CA PHE A 244 18.08 0.96 -16.03
C PHE A 244 19.06 0.21 -15.12
N LYS A 245 18.73 0.08 -13.83
CA LYS A 245 19.55 -0.67 -12.85
C LYS A 245 19.67 -2.14 -13.21
N ILE A 246 18.60 -2.77 -13.72
CA ILE A 246 18.64 -4.17 -14.17
C ILE A 246 19.62 -4.33 -15.33
N GLU A 247 19.63 -3.37 -16.27
CA GLU A 247 20.48 -3.40 -17.46
C GLU A 247 21.93 -2.99 -17.19
N ASN A 248 22.19 -2.22 -16.13
CA ASN A 248 23.48 -1.59 -15.83
C ASN A 248 24.06 -2.02 -14.46
N ASN A 249 23.90 -3.28 -14.08
CA ASN A 249 24.51 -3.87 -12.87
C ASN A 249 24.24 -3.08 -11.57
N GLY A 250 23.03 -2.54 -11.42
CA GLY A 250 22.63 -1.77 -10.23
C GLY A 250 23.10 -0.31 -10.22
N GLU A 251 23.81 0.15 -11.24
CA GLU A 251 24.26 1.54 -11.37
C GLU A 251 23.07 2.49 -11.61
N LEU A 252 23.16 3.71 -11.08
CA LEU A 252 22.10 4.72 -11.17
C LEU A 252 22.21 5.49 -12.49
N PRO A 253 21.08 5.79 -13.18
CA PRO A 253 21.10 6.55 -14.42
C PRO A 253 21.53 8.01 -14.25
N TYR A 254 21.25 8.59 -13.07
CA TYR A 254 21.51 9.99 -12.77
C TYR A 254 21.66 10.22 -11.26
N GLU A 255 22.70 10.94 -10.85
CA GLU A 255 23.00 11.20 -9.44
C GLU A 255 23.52 12.62 -9.23
N ILE A 256 23.37 13.13 -8.00
CA ILE A 256 24.11 14.30 -7.50
C ILE A 256 25.16 13.81 -6.50
N VAL A 257 26.38 14.31 -6.60
CA VAL A 257 27.46 14.00 -5.68
C VAL A 257 27.99 15.27 -5.01
N LEU A 258 28.32 15.16 -3.73
CA LEU A 258 29.06 16.15 -2.95
C LEU A 258 30.47 15.62 -2.66
N LEU A 259 31.46 16.38 -3.08
CA LEU A 259 32.87 16.08 -2.97
C LEU A 259 33.53 17.07 -2.02
N ALA A 260 34.53 16.63 -1.27
CA ALA A 260 35.41 17.48 -0.46
C ALA A 260 36.88 17.19 -0.75
N PHE A 261 37.69 18.22 -0.65
CA PHE A 261 39.16 18.11 -0.70
C PHE A 261 39.72 18.49 0.65
N ASP A 262 40.28 17.54 1.39
CA ASP A 262 40.96 17.81 2.66
C ASP A 262 42.45 17.41 2.61
N ARG A 263 43.32 18.22 3.21
CA ARG A 263 44.76 17.92 3.25
C ARG A 263 45.04 16.95 4.38
N LYS A 264 45.54 15.75 4.06
CA LYS A 264 46.76 15.15 4.65
C LYS A 264 47.06 13.76 4.07
N GLU A 265 48.16 13.69 3.33
CA GLU A 265 48.73 12.46 2.77
C GLU A 265 49.75 11.78 3.70
N GLU A 266 50.19 12.44 4.77
CA GLU A 266 51.30 11.99 5.65
C GLU A 266 50.88 11.28 6.95
N GLU A 267 49.58 11.16 7.24
CA GLU A 267 49.07 10.28 8.32
C GLU A 267 48.60 8.91 7.76
N ARG A 268 49.01 8.57 6.53
CA ARG A 268 48.85 7.23 5.91
C ARG A 268 49.71 6.19 6.63
N LYS A 269 49.20 5.62 7.72
CA LYS A 269 49.35 4.20 8.14
C LYS A 269 48.85 4.05 9.58
N LYS A 270 47.55 3.83 9.76
CA LYS A 270 46.92 2.92 10.75
C LYS A 270 45.39 2.99 10.62
N ASP A 271 44.80 1.83 10.29
CA ASP A 271 43.40 1.44 10.50
C ASP A 271 42.28 2.35 9.94
N LEU A 272 41.85 2.08 8.70
CA LEU A 272 40.54 2.51 8.19
C LEU A 272 39.45 1.60 8.80
N ASN A 273 38.75 2.10 9.81
CA ASN A 273 37.49 1.54 10.32
C ASN A 273 36.34 2.42 9.81
N TYR A 274 35.52 1.93 8.86
CA TYR A 274 34.46 2.74 8.23
C TYR A 274 33.38 3.21 9.23
N PHE A 275 33.11 2.44 10.29
CA PHE A 275 32.14 2.82 11.30
C PHE A 275 32.73 3.52 12.53
N GLY A 276 34.04 3.45 12.78
CA GLY A 276 34.69 4.00 14.00
C GLY A 276 34.15 3.49 15.35
N ARG A 277 32.97 2.86 15.35
CA ARG A 277 32.19 2.29 16.45
C ARG A 277 31.77 0.88 16.07
N PRO A 278 31.77 -0.07 17.01
CA PRO A 278 31.25 -1.42 16.75
C PRO A 278 29.74 -1.35 16.45
N LEU A 279 29.30 -2.12 15.44
CA LEU A 279 27.88 -2.37 15.18
C LEU A 279 27.49 -3.71 15.80
N PHE A 280 26.29 -3.77 16.36
CA PHE A 280 25.80 -4.94 17.06
C PHE A 280 24.52 -5.44 16.40
N TRP A 281 24.42 -6.75 16.18
CA TRP A 281 23.16 -7.36 15.79
C TRP A 281 22.14 -7.12 16.90
N ASN A 282 21.00 -6.57 16.51
CA ASN A 282 19.88 -6.41 17.41
C ASN A 282 19.36 -7.79 17.82
N LYS A 283 19.55 -8.11 19.09
CA LYS A 283 19.25 -9.43 19.65
C LYS A 283 17.73 -9.70 19.70
N ARG A 284 16.88 -8.68 19.49
CA ARG A 284 15.41 -8.82 19.41
C ARG A 284 14.91 -9.56 18.16
N TYR A 285 15.76 -9.77 17.14
CA TYR A 285 15.39 -10.48 15.91
C TYR A 285 15.91 -11.91 15.88
N ALA A 286 15.03 -12.86 15.56
CA ALA A 286 15.41 -14.20 15.14
C ALA A 286 15.51 -14.26 13.61
N ARG A 287 16.69 -14.65 13.11
CA ARG A 287 16.92 -14.87 11.68
C ARG A 287 16.51 -16.28 11.26
N GLN A 288 15.81 -16.39 10.13
CA GLN A 288 15.43 -17.64 9.50
C GLN A 288 15.70 -17.61 7.99
N ALA A 289 15.96 -18.77 7.40
CA ALA A 289 15.93 -18.92 5.95
C ALA A 289 14.48 -18.78 5.43
N ALA A 290 14.34 -18.08 4.31
CA ALA A 290 13.11 -17.90 3.55
C ALA A 290 13.26 -18.53 2.15
N GLY A 291 12.15 -18.71 1.43
CA GLY A 291 12.16 -19.31 0.09
C GLY A 291 13.07 -18.56 -0.90
N ASN A 292 13.63 -19.29 -1.87
CA ASN A 292 14.55 -18.79 -2.90
C ASN A 292 15.87 -18.19 -2.36
N GLY A 293 16.35 -18.66 -1.21
CA GLY A 293 17.63 -18.25 -0.63
C GLY A 293 17.57 -16.97 0.23
N ASN A 294 16.40 -16.33 0.34
CA ASN A 294 16.22 -15.10 1.13
C ASN A 294 16.35 -15.36 2.65
N TYR A 295 16.52 -14.29 3.44
CA TYR A 295 16.50 -14.33 4.91
C TYR A 295 15.36 -13.49 5.47
N LEU A 296 14.67 -14.04 6.48
CA LEU A 296 13.62 -13.38 7.23
C LEU A 296 14.08 -13.16 8.67
N PHE A 297 13.99 -11.92 9.15
CA PHE A 297 14.24 -11.52 10.53
C PHE A 297 12.89 -11.26 11.21
N LEU A 298 12.63 -12.00 12.27
CA LEU A 298 11.39 -11.95 13.03
C LEU A 298 11.65 -11.33 14.40
N ALA A 299 11.04 -10.19 14.68
CA ALA A 299 10.83 -9.68 16.04
C ALA A 299 9.32 -9.71 16.36
N GLU A 300 8.95 -9.27 17.57
CA GLU A 300 7.57 -9.33 18.05
C GLU A 300 6.61 -8.43 17.24
N ALA A 301 7.00 -7.18 17.02
CA ALA A 301 6.17 -6.19 16.33
C ALA A 301 6.65 -5.90 14.90
N ASP A 302 7.94 -6.08 14.63
CA ASP A 302 8.57 -5.76 13.35
C ASP A 302 9.19 -6.99 12.69
N HIS A 303 9.07 -7.07 11.36
CA HIS A 303 9.68 -8.13 10.58
C HIS A 303 10.41 -7.53 9.37
N PHE A 304 11.51 -8.15 8.97
CA PHE A 304 12.31 -7.69 7.84
C PHE A 304 12.75 -8.87 6.98
N ILE A 305 12.62 -8.77 5.66
CA ILE A 305 13.07 -9.79 4.72
C ILE A 305 14.10 -9.19 3.76
N CYS A 306 15.20 -9.90 3.53
CA CYS A 306 16.22 -9.51 2.58
C CYS A 306 16.65 -10.69 1.71
N THR A 307 17.37 -10.40 0.64
CA THR A 307 17.97 -11.41 -0.21
C THR A 307 19.17 -12.08 0.45
N GLN A 308 19.56 -13.26 -0.06
CA GLN A 308 20.79 -13.93 0.36
C GLN A 308 22.01 -13.02 0.18
N GLN A 309 22.06 -12.35 -0.98
CA GLN A 309 23.16 -11.50 -1.39
C GLN A 309 23.33 -10.32 -0.42
N GLU A 310 22.24 -9.63 -0.08
CA GLU A 310 22.27 -8.51 0.86
C GLU A 310 22.80 -8.93 2.25
N TYR A 311 22.33 -10.07 2.75
CA TYR A 311 22.77 -10.59 4.05
C TYR A 311 24.24 -11.01 4.04
N ASP A 312 24.65 -11.83 3.08
CA ASP A 312 26.01 -12.37 3.00
C ASP A 312 27.03 -11.24 2.79
N THR A 313 26.68 -10.21 1.99
CA THR A 313 27.49 -9.01 1.82
C THR A 313 27.64 -8.24 3.15
N ALA A 314 26.55 -7.98 3.87
CA ALA A 314 26.62 -7.27 5.16
C ALA A 314 27.46 -8.04 6.20
N VAL A 315 27.28 -9.36 6.31
CA VAL A 315 28.04 -10.19 7.27
C VAL A 315 29.52 -10.22 6.94
N SER A 316 29.87 -10.42 5.67
CA SER A 316 31.27 -10.44 5.22
C SER A 316 31.98 -9.12 5.55
N PHE A 317 31.28 -8.00 5.38
CA PHE A 317 31.79 -6.67 5.73
C PHE A 317 32.05 -6.52 7.24
N LEU A 318 31.12 -6.98 8.09
CA LEU A 318 31.25 -6.90 9.55
C LEU A 318 32.35 -7.81 10.11
N LEU A 319 32.51 -9.03 9.58
CA LEU A 319 33.50 -10.02 10.09
C LEU A 319 34.95 -9.63 9.82
N ASN A 320 35.22 -8.86 8.77
CA ASN A 320 36.57 -8.41 8.43
C ASN A 320 37.01 -7.16 9.22
N GLY A 321 36.35 -6.86 10.35
CA GLY A 321 36.67 -5.70 11.19
C GLY A 321 36.36 -4.37 10.50
N ASN A 322 35.34 -4.33 9.65
CA ASN A 322 35.05 -3.22 8.73
C ASN A 322 36.19 -2.92 7.74
N LYS A 323 37.09 -3.89 7.47
CA LYS A 323 38.20 -3.76 6.50
C LYS A 323 37.86 -4.46 5.19
N LEU A 324 38.28 -3.82 4.09
CA LEU A 324 37.95 -4.17 2.72
C LEU A 324 38.72 -5.40 2.19
N CYS A 325 38.01 -6.27 1.46
CA CYS A 325 38.61 -7.17 0.47
C CYS A 325 38.58 -6.47 -0.91
N ASN A 326 39.55 -6.74 -1.78
CA ASN A 326 39.77 -5.98 -3.02
C ASN A 326 38.58 -6.03 -4.01
N GLY A 327 37.80 -4.95 -4.16
CA GLY A 327 36.78 -4.82 -5.22
C GLY A 327 35.77 -3.66 -5.02
N LEU A 328 35.88 -2.57 -5.79
CA LEU A 328 35.19 -1.30 -5.52
C LEU A 328 33.64 -1.31 -5.61
N GLN A 329 33.05 -2.19 -6.43
CA GLN A 329 31.59 -2.36 -6.51
C GLN A 329 31.01 -3.09 -5.30
N GLU A 330 31.78 -3.99 -4.69
CA GLU A 330 31.38 -4.72 -3.48
C GLU A 330 31.37 -3.78 -2.26
N GLU A 331 32.14 -2.69 -2.28
CA GLU A 331 32.23 -1.70 -1.19
C GLU A 331 30.95 -0.84 -1.05
N VAL A 332 30.38 -0.37 -2.17
CA VAL A 332 29.15 0.44 -2.17
C VAL A 332 27.94 -0.39 -1.80
N PHE A 333 27.85 -1.60 -2.35
CA PHE A 333 26.76 -2.52 -2.06
C PHE A 333 26.79 -2.99 -0.58
N ALA A 334 27.98 -3.22 0.00
CA ALA A 334 28.10 -3.55 1.42
C ALA A 334 27.63 -2.41 2.35
N VAL A 335 27.98 -1.16 2.04
CA VAL A 335 27.51 0.01 2.81
C VAL A 335 25.99 0.16 2.69
N TYR A 336 25.42 -0.03 1.49
CA TYR A 336 23.97 -0.09 1.32
C TYR A 336 23.34 -1.17 2.20
N CYS A 337 23.88 -2.39 2.21
CA CYS A 337 23.32 -3.49 3.00
C CYS A 337 23.39 -3.22 4.52
N VAL A 338 24.48 -2.62 4.99
CA VAL A 338 24.61 -2.25 6.41
C VAL A 338 23.63 -1.13 6.78
N ASN A 339 23.50 -0.08 5.96
CA ASN A 339 22.53 1.00 6.19
C ASN A 339 21.09 0.48 6.16
N LEU A 340 20.77 -0.38 5.19
CA LEU A 340 19.48 -1.06 5.12
C LEU A 340 19.17 -1.82 6.41
N PHE A 341 20.16 -2.49 6.99
CA PHE A 341 19.99 -3.24 8.24
C PHE A 341 19.93 -2.33 9.47
N GLN A 342 20.57 -1.16 9.45
CA GLN A 342 20.42 -0.15 10.52
C GLN A 342 19.06 0.55 10.47
N ASP A 343 18.60 0.95 9.29
CA ASP A 343 17.29 1.57 9.06
C ASP A 343 16.15 0.60 9.44
N ALA A 344 16.35 -0.69 9.19
CA ALA A 344 15.45 -1.76 9.63
C ALA A 344 15.57 -2.12 11.12
N GLY A 345 16.51 -1.51 11.86
CA GLY A 345 16.76 -1.77 13.27
C GLY A 345 17.43 -3.12 13.58
N LEU A 346 17.93 -3.84 12.56
CA LEU A 346 18.66 -5.11 12.70
C LEU A 346 20.10 -4.91 13.21
N LEU A 347 20.70 -3.75 12.95
CA LEU A 347 22.02 -3.37 13.43
C LEU A 347 21.92 -2.11 14.29
N LEU A 348 22.49 -2.15 15.48
CA LEU A 348 22.53 -1.07 16.45
C LEU A 348 23.95 -0.51 16.57
N ASP A 349 24.06 0.75 16.96
CA ASP A 349 25.33 1.44 17.20
C ASP A 349 25.87 1.28 18.63
N GLN A 350 25.09 0.65 19.50
CA GLN A 350 25.46 0.27 20.86
C GLN A 350 25.01 -1.16 21.14
N GLU A 351 25.75 -1.87 22.00
CA GLU A 351 25.33 -3.19 22.42
C GLU A 351 24.12 -3.07 23.34
N GLN A 352 23.07 -3.81 23.05
CA GLN A 352 21.92 -3.89 23.95
C GLN A 352 22.33 -4.56 25.27
N GLU A 353 22.20 -3.81 26.37
CA GLU A 353 22.36 -4.31 27.74
C GLU A 353 21.07 -4.98 28.27
N GLU A 354 19.94 -4.81 27.56
CA GLU A 354 18.66 -5.36 27.97
C GLU A 354 18.64 -6.89 27.89
N LEU A 355 17.90 -7.52 28.80
CA LEU A 355 17.79 -8.98 28.86
C LEU A 355 16.92 -9.47 27.68
N VAL A 356 17.53 -10.18 26.74
CA VAL A 356 16.81 -10.84 25.65
C VAL A 356 16.45 -12.26 26.05
N LEU A 357 15.16 -12.55 25.98
CA LEU A 357 14.57 -13.85 26.25
C LEU A 357 14.22 -14.52 24.93
N ILE A 358 14.57 -15.80 24.82
CA ILE A 358 14.14 -16.65 23.70
C ILE A 358 13.18 -17.66 24.31
N PRO A 359 11.88 -17.63 23.96
CA PRO A 359 10.91 -18.58 24.50
C PRO A 359 11.36 -20.03 24.29
N ASP A 360 11.51 -20.78 25.38
CA ASP A 360 11.81 -22.22 25.34
C ASP A 360 10.53 -23.03 25.47
N TYR A 361 10.01 -23.52 24.35
CA TYR A 361 8.80 -24.34 24.31
C TYR A 361 9.02 -25.79 24.74
N ALA A 362 10.25 -26.24 24.97
CA ALA A 362 10.59 -27.62 25.27
C ALA A 362 10.76 -27.89 26.77
N SER A 363 11.20 -26.90 27.55
CA SER A 363 11.36 -27.04 28.99
C SER A 363 10.01 -27.22 29.72
N ASP A 364 10.02 -28.01 30.79
CA ASP A 364 8.86 -28.15 31.67
C ASP A 364 8.59 -26.83 32.40
N PRO A 365 7.32 -26.38 32.48
CA PRO A 365 6.99 -25.15 33.18
C PRO A 365 7.19 -25.29 34.69
N LYS A 366 7.63 -24.21 35.34
CA LYS A 366 7.88 -24.20 36.80
C LYS A 366 6.63 -23.74 37.54
N GLU A 367 6.07 -24.61 38.39
CA GLU A 367 4.95 -24.27 39.28
C GLU A 367 5.44 -23.82 40.66
N ILE A 368 4.94 -22.69 41.15
CA ILE A 368 5.27 -22.11 42.46
C ILE A 368 3.98 -21.73 43.20
N SER A 369 3.86 -22.13 44.47
CA SER A 369 2.73 -21.75 45.32
C SER A 369 2.94 -20.38 45.96
N VAL A 370 1.91 -19.51 45.91
CA VAL A 370 1.91 -18.17 46.52
C VAL A 370 0.62 -17.99 47.32
N GLY A 371 0.64 -18.39 48.60
CA GLY A 371 -0.56 -18.40 49.43
C GLY A 371 -1.61 -19.37 48.87
N GLN A 372 -2.82 -18.85 48.56
CA GLN A 372 -3.89 -19.61 47.90
C GLN A 372 -3.80 -19.60 46.37
N HIS A 373 -2.84 -18.88 45.80
CA HIS A 373 -2.62 -18.78 44.37
C HIS A 373 -1.49 -19.71 43.93
N LYS A 374 -1.47 -20.01 42.63
CA LYS A 374 -0.37 -20.70 41.97
C LYS A 374 0.21 -19.80 40.89
N VAL A 375 1.50 -19.93 40.65
CA VAL A 375 2.22 -19.25 39.57
C VAL A 375 2.82 -20.32 38.69
N LEU A 376 2.54 -20.26 37.38
CA LEU A 376 3.15 -21.10 36.36
C LEU A 376 4.08 -20.23 35.53
N LEU A 377 5.36 -20.58 35.52
CA LEU A 377 6.38 -19.86 34.76
C LEU A 377 6.71 -20.65 33.49
N LEU A 378 6.25 -20.11 32.37
CA LEU A 378 6.64 -20.46 30.98
C LEU A 378 7.60 -19.40 30.40
N THR A 379 7.99 -18.43 31.23
CA THR A 379 8.90 -17.33 30.91
C THR A 379 10.32 -17.65 31.38
N GLU A 380 11.29 -17.14 30.65
CA GLU A 380 12.72 -17.22 30.95
C GLU A 380 13.23 -16.04 31.81
N ILE A 381 12.33 -15.18 32.32
CA ILE A 381 12.69 -14.08 33.24
C ILE A 381 13.38 -14.65 34.51
N PRO A 382 14.65 -14.27 34.79
CA PRO A 382 15.41 -14.83 35.92
C PRO A 382 14.95 -14.26 37.27
N GLU A 383 14.44 -13.03 37.33
CA GLU A 383 13.97 -12.35 38.54
C GLU A 383 12.59 -12.85 39.02
N THR A 384 12.43 -14.16 39.14
CA THR A 384 11.19 -14.81 39.58
C THR A 384 10.62 -14.23 40.87
N SER A 385 11.48 -13.84 41.83
CA SER A 385 11.06 -13.19 43.07
C SER A 385 10.22 -11.91 42.85
N LEU A 386 10.57 -11.07 41.87
CA LEU A 386 9.83 -9.85 41.53
C LEU A 386 8.43 -10.18 41.00
N LEU A 387 8.31 -11.22 40.17
CA LEU A 387 7.02 -11.69 39.65
C LEU A 387 6.13 -12.22 40.80
N LEU A 388 6.72 -12.95 41.74
CA LEU A 388 5.98 -13.47 42.91
C LEU A 388 5.51 -12.34 43.85
N GLU A 389 6.31 -11.28 44.02
CA GLU A 389 5.90 -10.10 44.78
C GLU A 389 4.78 -9.33 44.08
N PHE A 390 4.86 -9.16 42.76
CA PHE A 390 3.79 -8.57 41.97
C PHE A 390 2.47 -9.33 42.13
N VAL A 391 2.50 -10.67 42.10
CA VAL A 391 1.31 -11.50 42.37
C VAL A 391 0.74 -11.26 43.77
N LYS A 392 1.60 -11.10 44.80
CA LYS A 392 1.15 -10.83 46.18
C LYS A 392 0.44 -9.48 46.31
N GLU A 393 0.81 -8.48 45.50
CA GLU A 393 0.20 -7.13 45.51
C GLU A 393 -1.20 -7.09 44.89
N ILE A 394 -1.54 -8.08 44.06
CA ILE A 394 -2.86 -8.17 43.42
C ILE A 394 -3.99 -8.36 44.45
N GLN A 395 -3.72 -9.02 45.59
CA GLN A 395 -4.66 -9.20 46.71
C GLN A 395 -6.07 -9.68 46.29
N ILE A 396 -6.19 -10.89 45.73
CA ILE A 396 -7.47 -11.45 45.28
C ILE A 396 -7.91 -12.64 46.13
N ALA A 397 -9.21 -12.70 46.44
CA ALA A 397 -9.78 -13.75 47.28
C ALA A 397 -9.96 -15.10 46.56
N ILE A 398 -10.10 -15.09 45.23
CA ILE A 398 -10.35 -16.29 44.43
C ILE A 398 -9.02 -16.99 44.12
N PRO A 399 -8.87 -18.30 44.44
CA PRO A 399 -7.70 -19.09 44.03
C PRO A 399 -7.49 -19.00 42.51
N THR A 400 -6.34 -18.45 42.13
CA THR A 400 -6.02 -18.09 40.74
C THR A 400 -4.67 -18.69 40.37
N LEU A 401 -4.58 -19.24 39.15
CA LEU A 401 -3.31 -19.58 38.52
C LEU A 401 -2.85 -18.40 37.65
N PHE A 402 -1.72 -17.79 38.01
CA PHE A 402 -1.08 -16.74 37.23
C PHE A 402 -0.05 -17.37 36.29
N VAL A 403 -0.24 -17.20 34.98
CA VAL A 403 0.56 -17.86 33.96
C VAL A 403 1.44 -16.83 33.28
N PHE A 404 2.73 -16.83 33.60
CA PHE A 404 3.70 -15.94 32.95
C PHE A 404 4.30 -16.63 31.73
N THR A 405 4.19 -16.01 30.57
CA THR A 405 4.77 -16.47 29.31
C THR A 405 5.57 -15.35 28.65
N ASP A 406 6.54 -15.71 27.83
CA ASP A 406 7.21 -14.77 26.91
C ASP A 406 6.52 -14.69 25.55
N ASP A 407 5.60 -15.62 25.28
CA ASP A 407 4.86 -15.71 24.04
C ASP A 407 3.43 -16.19 24.30
N ALA A 408 2.44 -15.37 23.94
CA ALA A 408 1.03 -15.69 24.11
C ALA A 408 0.55 -16.82 23.18
N LEU A 409 1.40 -17.28 22.25
CA LEU A 409 1.17 -18.42 21.36
C LEU A 409 2.01 -19.67 21.73
N ASP A 410 2.55 -19.72 22.95
CA ASP A 410 3.30 -20.88 23.44
C ASP A 410 2.46 -22.18 23.33
N PRO A 411 2.96 -23.23 22.65
CA PRO A 411 2.24 -24.49 22.47
C PRO A 411 1.83 -25.19 23.77
N ARG A 412 2.60 -25.02 24.85
CA ARG A 412 2.36 -25.67 26.15
C ARG A 412 1.09 -25.16 26.80
N LEU A 413 0.67 -23.94 26.48
CA LEU A 413 -0.59 -23.35 26.97
C LEU A 413 -1.83 -24.16 26.54
N ASN A 414 -1.75 -24.97 25.47
CA ASN A 414 -2.86 -25.83 25.04
C ASN A 414 -3.18 -26.95 26.05
N GLY A 415 -2.20 -27.39 26.85
CA GLY A 415 -2.36 -28.43 27.87
C GLY A 415 -2.78 -27.91 29.25
N LEU A 416 -2.81 -26.58 29.41
CA LEU A 416 -2.86 -25.94 30.72
C LEU A 416 -4.09 -26.32 31.56
N GLU A 417 -5.26 -26.38 30.90
CA GLU A 417 -6.53 -26.70 31.57
C GLU A 417 -6.57 -28.11 32.15
N THR A 418 -5.87 -29.06 31.53
CA THR A 418 -5.88 -30.47 31.95
C THR A 418 -4.83 -30.74 33.03
N GLU A 419 -3.70 -30.02 32.99
CA GLU A 419 -2.52 -30.35 33.79
C GLU A 419 -2.41 -29.51 35.07
N PHE A 420 -2.76 -28.21 35.03
CA PHE A 420 -2.41 -27.26 36.10
C PHE A 420 -3.60 -26.66 36.86
N LEU A 421 -4.83 -26.85 36.38
CA LEU A 421 -6.03 -26.25 37.00
C LEU A 421 -6.63 -27.04 38.17
N ASN A 422 -6.02 -28.14 38.61
CA ASN A 422 -6.54 -28.92 39.73
C ASN A 422 -6.56 -28.08 41.04
N GLY A 423 -7.76 -27.90 41.61
CA GLY A 423 -7.98 -27.08 42.81
C GLY A 423 -7.93 -25.57 42.58
N ILE A 424 -7.88 -25.10 41.33
CA ILE A 424 -7.87 -23.69 40.95
C ILE A 424 -9.23 -23.30 40.33
N ALA A 425 -9.74 -22.12 40.69
CA ALA A 425 -11.04 -21.65 40.21
C ALA A 425 -10.95 -20.88 38.87
N GLN A 426 -9.83 -20.22 38.61
CA GLN A 426 -9.60 -19.39 37.43
C GLN A 426 -8.10 -19.23 37.13
N TRP A 427 -7.76 -18.85 35.91
CA TRP A 427 -6.38 -18.57 35.53
C TRP A 427 -6.27 -17.37 34.60
N VAL A 428 -5.12 -16.69 34.61
CA VAL A 428 -4.89 -15.48 33.82
C VAL A 428 -3.56 -15.56 33.11
N LEU A 429 -3.54 -15.17 31.82
CA LEU A 429 -2.32 -15.11 31.03
C LEU A 429 -1.63 -13.75 31.23
N LEU A 430 -0.32 -13.79 31.44
CA LEU A 430 0.53 -12.61 31.64
C LEU A 430 1.77 -12.73 30.75
N LYS A 431 2.01 -11.74 29.90
CA LYS A 431 3.27 -11.57 29.18
C LYS A 431 3.83 -10.20 29.55
N LEU A 432 4.95 -10.19 30.28
CA LEU A 432 5.59 -8.97 30.77
C LEU A 432 6.94 -8.69 30.10
N SER A 433 7.27 -9.47 29.09
CA SER A 433 8.41 -9.28 28.20
C SER A 433 7.92 -8.73 26.86
N GLY A 434 8.84 -8.22 26.04
CA GLY A 434 8.56 -7.67 24.73
C GLY A 434 8.16 -6.19 24.73
N GLU A 435 7.82 -5.70 23.54
CA GLU A 435 7.37 -4.32 23.28
C GLU A 435 5.91 -4.13 23.67
N GLN A 436 5.12 -5.21 23.61
CA GLN A 436 3.71 -5.23 23.97
C GLN A 436 3.49 -6.22 25.12
N TRP A 437 3.28 -5.69 26.32
CA TRP A 437 2.88 -6.49 27.48
C TRP A 437 1.41 -6.88 27.35
N MET A 438 1.07 -8.09 27.82
CA MET A 438 -0.27 -8.66 27.72
C MET A 438 -0.77 -9.06 29.09
N LEU A 439 -1.93 -8.55 29.47
CA LEU A 439 -2.63 -8.91 30.69
C LEU A 439 -4.00 -9.50 30.34
N GLY A 440 -4.25 -10.71 30.81
CA GLY A 440 -5.47 -11.46 30.54
C GLY A 440 -5.45 -12.22 29.21
N PRO A 441 -6.59 -12.80 28.80
CA PRO A 441 -7.87 -12.80 29.52
C PRO A 441 -7.84 -13.59 30.83
N LEU A 442 -8.85 -13.36 31.67
CA LEU A 442 -9.14 -14.19 32.84
C LEU A 442 -10.07 -15.34 32.41
N PHE A 443 -9.57 -16.57 32.52
CA PHE A 443 -10.27 -17.78 32.12
C PHE A 443 -10.84 -18.51 33.35
N PRO A 444 -12.15 -18.82 33.40
CA PRO A 444 -12.73 -19.65 34.45
C PRO A 444 -12.37 -21.13 34.25
N ALA A 445 -12.16 -21.89 35.33
CA ALA A 445 -11.79 -23.31 35.24
C ALA A 445 -12.95 -24.24 34.78
N SER A 446 -14.22 -23.81 34.85
CA SER A 446 -15.37 -24.59 34.39
C SER A 446 -15.79 -24.21 32.96
N THR A 447 -15.60 -25.13 32.01
CA THR A 447 -15.75 -24.99 30.55
C THR A 447 -17.20 -24.96 30.02
N SER A 448 -18.16 -24.39 30.76
CA SER A 448 -19.51 -24.19 30.21
C SER A 448 -19.54 -22.98 29.26
N LEU A 449 -19.33 -23.20 27.96
CA LEU A 449 -19.64 -22.30 26.83
C LEU A 449 -18.97 -20.89 26.82
N LYS A 450 -17.85 -20.70 27.53
CA LYS A 450 -17.13 -19.42 27.62
C LYS A 450 -15.79 -19.46 26.88
N THR A 451 -15.33 -18.30 26.42
CA THR A 451 -14.03 -18.07 25.76
C THR A 451 -12.90 -18.87 26.42
N CYS A 452 -12.24 -19.75 25.65
CA CYS A 452 -11.15 -20.63 26.07
C CYS A 452 -9.79 -20.11 25.54
N TYR A 453 -8.66 -20.67 25.98
CA TYR A 453 -7.35 -20.31 25.41
C TYR A 453 -7.28 -20.60 23.90
N ASN A 454 -7.87 -21.69 23.41
CA ASN A 454 -7.88 -21.99 21.97
C ASN A 454 -8.61 -20.90 21.16
N CYS A 455 -9.63 -20.23 21.73
CA CYS A 455 -10.27 -19.08 21.09
C CYS A 455 -9.29 -17.93 20.95
N LEU A 456 -8.56 -17.61 22.03
CA LEU A 456 -7.53 -16.58 22.02
C LEU A 456 -6.41 -16.92 21.03
N SER A 457 -5.88 -18.13 21.07
CA SER A 457 -4.74 -18.54 20.24
C SER A 457 -5.08 -18.49 18.74
N LEU A 458 -6.28 -18.92 18.34
CA LEU A 458 -6.76 -18.79 16.95
C LEU A 458 -6.81 -17.31 16.50
N GLN A 459 -7.28 -16.42 17.36
CA GLN A 459 -7.38 -14.99 17.08
C GLN A 459 -6.00 -14.32 17.01
N LEU A 460 -5.09 -14.64 17.94
CA LEU A 460 -3.72 -14.16 17.93
C LEU A 460 -2.98 -14.65 16.67
N TRP A 461 -3.10 -15.93 16.35
CA TRP A 461 -2.50 -16.51 15.14
C TRP A 461 -3.03 -15.82 13.87
N ARG A 462 -4.33 -15.49 13.80
CA ARG A 462 -4.91 -14.74 12.66
C ARG A 462 -4.15 -13.44 12.40
N ASN A 463 -3.73 -12.75 13.46
CA ASN A 463 -3.05 -11.47 13.40
C ASN A 463 -1.52 -11.56 13.44
N GLN A 464 -0.96 -12.75 13.14
CA GLN A 464 0.49 -13.01 13.05
C GLN A 464 0.85 -13.63 11.68
N PRO A 465 0.53 -12.95 10.55
CA PRO A 465 0.59 -13.56 9.22
C PRO A 465 2.02 -13.85 8.75
N VAL A 466 3.00 -13.04 9.13
CA VAL A 466 4.42 -13.24 8.77
C VAL A 466 5.00 -14.45 9.52
N ARG A 467 4.70 -14.57 10.81
CA ARG A 467 5.08 -15.73 11.63
C ARG A 467 4.46 -17.03 11.09
N LYS A 468 3.19 -16.99 10.65
CA LYS A 468 2.54 -18.12 9.96
C LYS A 468 3.23 -18.49 8.67
N TRP A 469 3.55 -17.50 7.83
CA TRP A 469 4.26 -17.72 6.57
C TRP A 469 5.64 -18.33 6.82
N ALA A 470 6.37 -17.87 7.83
CA ALA A 470 7.68 -18.39 8.21
C ALA A 470 7.63 -19.85 8.71
N GLY A 471 6.52 -20.24 9.35
CA GLY A 471 6.32 -21.58 9.91
C GLY A 471 5.72 -22.61 8.95
N LYS A 472 5.30 -22.22 7.74
CA LYS A 472 4.50 -23.08 6.84
C LYS A 472 5.16 -24.42 6.47
N ASP A 473 6.49 -24.44 6.39
CA ASP A 473 7.27 -25.61 5.96
C ASP A 473 8.01 -26.31 7.11
N LYS A 474 7.76 -25.89 8.37
CA LYS A 474 8.49 -26.39 9.55
C LYS A 474 7.54 -27.00 10.58
N PRO A 475 7.89 -28.15 11.18
CA PRO A 475 7.17 -28.66 12.33
C PRO A 475 7.47 -27.80 13.56
N GLY A 476 6.43 -27.27 14.21
CA GLY A 476 6.53 -26.52 15.48
C GLY A 476 6.30 -25.01 15.35
N VAL A 477 6.19 -24.34 16.49
CA VAL A 477 5.95 -22.90 16.55
C VAL A 477 7.26 -22.13 16.41
N VAL A 478 7.27 -21.16 15.50
CA VAL A 478 8.42 -20.27 15.28
C VAL A 478 8.63 -19.39 16.50
N SER A 479 9.74 -19.53 17.22
CA SER A 479 10.09 -18.67 18.36
C SER A 479 10.51 -17.27 17.92
N VAL A 480 10.09 -16.26 18.69
CA VAL A 480 10.44 -14.85 18.47
C VAL A 480 11.12 -14.32 19.74
N PRO A 481 12.32 -13.71 19.66
CA PRO A 481 12.98 -13.15 20.83
C PRO A 481 12.21 -11.93 21.36
N VAL A 482 12.19 -11.77 22.69
CA VAL A 482 11.53 -10.66 23.37
C VAL A 482 12.45 -10.07 24.43
N VAL A 483 12.26 -8.79 24.75
CA VAL A 483 13.13 -8.07 25.70
C VAL A 483 12.43 -7.91 27.05
N PHE A 484 13.13 -8.13 28.16
CA PHE A 484 12.67 -7.79 29.49
C PHE A 484 13.56 -6.71 30.12
N SER A 485 12.94 -5.70 30.74
CA SER A 485 13.63 -4.65 31.48
C SER A 485 13.05 -4.56 32.88
N ILE A 486 13.90 -4.84 33.87
CA ILE A 486 13.55 -4.76 35.30
C ILE A 486 13.12 -3.33 35.65
N ASP A 487 13.87 -2.33 35.18
CA ASP A 487 13.58 -0.92 35.46
C ASP A 487 12.20 -0.51 34.92
N ARG A 488 11.87 -0.90 33.68
CA ARG A 488 10.54 -0.62 33.11
C ARG A 488 9.44 -1.31 33.91
N PHE A 489 9.62 -2.59 34.23
CA PHE A 489 8.66 -3.35 35.05
C PHE A 489 8.42 -2.69 36.41
N LEU A 490 9.48 -2.27 37.10
CA LEU A 490 9.37 -1.59 38.41
C LEU A 490 8.71 -0.21 38.29
N ASN A 491 9.09 0.58 37.28
CA ASN A 491 8.53 1.91 37.06
C ASN A 491 7.03 1.88 36.71
N GLN A 492 6.58 0.82 36.03
CA GLN A 492 5.17 0.65 35.62
C GLN A 492 4.39 -0.32 36.52
N ARG A 493 4.97 -0.77 37.64
CA ARG A 493 4.39 -1.80 38.53
C ARG A 493 2.98 -1.44 39.01
N THR A 494 2.75 -0.20 39.43
CA THR A 494 1.44 0.27 39.88
C THR A 494 0.39 0.16 38.76
N LEU A 495 0.75 0.57 37.54
CA LEU A 495 -0.13 0.48 36.38
C LEU A 495 -0.51 -0.98 36.07
N LEU A 496 0.46 -1.88 36.11
CA LEU A 496 0.26 -3.32 35.89
C LEU A 496 -0.68 -3.92 36.94
N VAL A 497 -0.47 -3.59 38.23
CA VAL A 497 -1.29 -4.06 39.34
C VAL A 497 -2.73 -3.57 39.20
N ASP A 498 -2.91 -2.28 38.95
CA ASP A 498 -4.24 -1.66 38.85
C ASP A 498 -5.01 -2.20 37.62
N THR A 499 -4.32 -2.35 36.49
CA THR A 499 -4.92 -2.89 35.26
C THR A 499 -5.34 -4.35 35.46
N LEU A 500 -4.47 -5.18 36.03
CA LEU A 500 -4.78 -6.59 36.28
C LEU A 500 -5.92 -6.75 37.30
N LYS A 501 -5.94 -5.94 38.36
CA LYS A 501 -7.08 -5.89 39.29
C LYS A 501 -8.39 -5.53 38.58
N GLY A 502 -8.36 -4.56 37.67
CA GLY A 502 -9.52 -4.19 36.85
C GLY A 502 -10.02 -5.34 35.96
N ILE A 503 -9.11 -6.06 35.31
CA ILE A 503 -9.45 -7.25 34.51
C ILE A 503 -10.12 -8.30 35.39
N MET A 504 -9.54 -8.57 36.57
CA MET A 504 -10.00 -9.63 37.46
C MET A 504 -11.30 -9.30 38.23
N THR A 505 -11.73 -8.03 38.22
CA THR A 505 -12.99 -7.58 38.87
C THR A 505 -14.13 -7.40 37.88
N GLU A 506 -13.86 -6.93 36.66
CA GLU A 506 -14.92 -6.43 35.75
C GLU A 506 -14.91 -7.05 34.32
N LYS A 507 -13.88 -7.81 33.91
CA LYS A 507 -13.73 -8.20 32.47
C LYS A 507 -13.24 -9.64 32.24
N LEU A 508 -14.15 -10.58 31.99
CA LEU A 508 -13.84 -12.01 31.74
C LEU A 508 -13.42 -12.38 30.30
N SER A 509 -13.50 -11.46 29.33
CA SER A 509 -13.34 -11.82 27.91
C SER A 509 -12.61 -10.75 27.10
N VAL A 510 -11.58 -10.15 27.71
CA VAL A 510 -10.71 -9.21 27.01
C VAL A 510 -9.25 -9.53 27.30
N LEU A 511 -8.41 -9.36 26.29
CA LEU A 511 -6.98 -9.25 26.42
C LEU A 511 -6.64 -7.75 26.48
N THR A 512 -5.85 -7.34 27.47
CA THR A 512 -5.37 -5.95 27.55
C THR A 512 -3.91 -5.93 27.16
N THR A 513 -3.53 -5.06 26.23
CA THR A 513 -2.13 -4.81 25.90
C THR A 513 -1.66 -3.49 26.49
N ILE A 514 -0.38 -3.43 26.86
CA ILE A 514 0.28 -2.22 27.33
C ILE A 514 1.57 -2.06 26.53
N ASP A 515 1.74 -0.91 25.89
CA ASP A 515 3.02 -0.57 25.27
C ASP A 515 4.09 -0.38 26.34
N ALA A 516 5.17 -1.16 26.27
CA ALA A 516 6.17 -1.19 27.32
C ALA A 516 6.92 0.15 27.48
N LEU A 517 6.94 1.01 26.45
CA LEU A 517 7.64 2.30 26.47
C LEU A 517 6.70 3.46 26.81
N SER A 518 5.57 3.58 26.13
CA SER A 518 4.62 4.69 26.28
C SER A 518 3.63 4.48 27.42
N ALA A 519 3.49 3.24 27.91
CA ALA A 519 2.48 2.83 28.88
C ALA A 519 1.03 3.02 28.38
N GLU A 520 0.82 3.16 27.07
CA GLU A 520 -0.51 3.21 26.47
C GLU A 520 -1.23 1.86 26.60
N ILE A 521 -2.49 1.91 27.03
CA ILE A 521 -3.33 0.72 27.24
C ILE A 521 -4.31 0.57 26.07
N ALA A 522 -4.38 -0.64 25.50
CA ALA A 522 -5.42 -1.04 24.56
C ALA A 522 -6.16 -2.29 25.06
N VAL A 523 -7.45 -2.38 24.72
CA VAL A 523 -8.32 -3.51 25.11
C VAL A 523 -8.78 -4.24 23.86
N HIS A 524 -8.71 -5.57 23.89
CA HIS A 524 -8.95 -6.45 22.76
C HIS A 524 -9.98 -7.52 23.13
N PRO A 525 -11.17 -7.53 22.52
CA PRO A 525 -12.20 -8.52 22.82
C PRO A 525 -11.77 -9.93 22.44
N VAL A 526 -12.02 -10.91 23.30
CA VAL A 526 -11.74 -12.33 23.01
C VAL A 526 -13.04 -13.09 22.93
N ASN A 527 -13.38 -13.51 21.71
CA ASN A 527 -14.68 -14.07 21.39
C ASN A 527 -14.61 -15.59 21.26
N PRO A 528 -15.63 -16.32 21.73
CA PRO A 528 -15.76 -17.75 21.47
C PRO A 528 -15.63 -18.05 19.97
N GLN A 529 -14.81 -19.05 19.62
CA GLN A 529 -14.69 -19.57 18.27
C GLN A 529 -15.43 -20.92 18.24
N HIS A 530 -16.28 -21.14 17.25
CA HIS A 530 -17.10 -22.36 17.15
C HIS A 530 -16.26 -23.65 17.23
N TYR A 531 -15.06 -23.66 16.65
CA TYR A 531 -14.11 -24.78 16.69
C TYR A 531 -13.66 -25.17 18.11
N CYS A 532 -13.77 -24.31 19.13
CA CYS A 532 -13.46 -24.69 20.53
C CYS A 532 -14.65 -25.37 21.24
N SER A 533 -15.89 -25.17 20.75
CA SER A 533 -17.11 -25.62 21.45
C SER A 533 -17.54 -27.07 21.16
N GLN A 534 -16.96 -27.73 20.15
CA GLN A 534 -17.22 -29.13 19.83
C GLN A 534 -15.93 -29.83 19.40
N ARG A 535 -15.36 -30.67 20.26
CA ARG A 535 -14.15 -31.47 19.96
C ARG A 535 -14.41 -32.65 18.99
N ASP A 536 -15.66 -32.94 18.62
CA ASP A 536 -15.99 -34.15 17.85
C ASP A 536 -16.88 -33.94 16.61
N GLU A 537 -17.23 -32.70 16.28
CA GLU A 537 -17.87 -32.39 15.00
C GLU A 537 -17.10 -31.23 14.38
N LEU A 538 -16.13 -31.55 13.51
CA LEU A 538 -15.93 -30.73 12.32
C LEU A 538 -17.31 -30.69 11.66
N ALA A 539 -18.12 -29.69 12.04
CA ALA A 539 -19.28 -29.31 11.25
C ALA A 539 -18.67 -28.88 9.93
N GLU A 540 -18.49 -29.85 9.03
CA GLU A 540 -18.13 -29.63 7.65
C GLU A 540 -19.01 -28.46 7.21
N ASN A 541 -18.40 -27.37 6.73
CA ASN A 541 -19.09 -26.20 6.20
C ASN A 541 -19.73 -26.60 4.86
N ARG A 542 -20.60 -27.63 4.93
CA ARG A 542 -21.26 -28.26 3.81
C ARG A 542 -22.20 -27.24 3.22
N GLN A 543 -21.97 -26.97 1.95
CA GLN A 543 -22.83 -26.09 1.21
C GLN A 543 -24.19 -26.76 1.09
N SER A 544 -25.25 -25.97 1.28
CA SER A 544 -26.63 -26.42 1.13
C SER A 544 -27.46 -25.32 0.48
N ALA A 545 -28.60 -25.72 -0.10
CA ALA A 545 -29.54 -24.77 -0.66
C ALA A 545 -30.02 -23.78 0.41
N ILE A 546 -29.97 -22.49 0.10
CA ILE A 546 -30.37 -21.44 1.02
C ILE A 546 -31.90 -21.39 1.11
N VAL A 547 -32.41 -21.31 2.34
CA VAL A 547 -33.83 -21.08 2.62
C VAL A 547 -34.01 -19.67 3.12
N PHE A 548 -34.62 -18.82 2.31
CA PHE A 548 -34.90 -17.43 2.68
C PHE A 548 -36.10 -17.31 3.62
N SER A 549 -35.95 -16.43 4.59
CA SER A 549 -36.99 -16.04 5.55
C SER A 549 -37.45 -14.61 5.26
N SER A 550 -38.64 -14.22 5.75
CA SER A 550 -39.10 -12.83 5.66
C SER A 550 -38.14 -11.91 6.42
N ARG A 551 -37.68 -10.85 5.74
CA ARG A 551 -36.77 -9.81 6.22
C ARG A 551 -37.35 -8.43 5.89
N PRO A 552 -38.25 -7.90 6.73
CA PRO A 552 -38.81 -6.57 6.52
C PRO A 552 -37.73 -5.49 6.48
N LYS A 553 -37.85 -4.58 5.52
CA LYS A 553 -36.89 -3.49 5.32
C LYS A 553 -37.03 -2.44 6.42
N THR A 554 -35.91 -1.93 6.89
CA THR A 554 -35.87 -0.66 7.62
C THR A 554 -35.74 0.49 6.63
N LYS A 555 -36.39 1.62 6.92
CA LYS A 555 -36.22 2.84 6.13
C LYS A 555 -34.85 3.43 6.42
N THR A 556 -33.93 3.25 5.50
CA THR A 556 -32.65 3.95 5.47
C THR A 556 -32.66 4.91 4.28
N ASN A 557 -32.04 6.08 4.44
CA ASN A 557 -31.92 7.08 3.37
C ASN A 557 -30.65 6.88 2.51
N ASP A 558 -29.88 5.82 2.80
CA ASP A 558 -28.54 5.56 2.26
C ASP A 558 -28.18 4.08 2.51
N GLY A 559 -27.23 3.53 1.74
CA GLY A 559 -26.69 2.17 1.95
C GLY A 559 -27.49 1.00 1.35
N GLY A 560 -28.65 1.25 0.75
CA GLY A 560 -29.52 0.21 0.20
C GLY A 560 -30.46 -0.43 1.23
N TYR A 561 -31.24 -1.42 0.81
CA TYR A 561 -32.17 -2.13 1.69
C TYR A 561 -31.45 -2.94 2.78
N ARG A 562 -31.79 -2.67 4.04
CA ARG A 562 -31.22 -3.33 5.23
C ARG A 562 -32.31 -3.58 6.28
N THR A 563 -32.09 -4.57 7.13
CA THR A 563 -32.97 -4.99 8.24
C THR A 563 -32.70 -4.26 9.54
N ILE A 564 -31.52 -3.63 9.68
CA ILE A 564 -31.14 -2.83 10.83
C ILE A 564 -30.34 -1.60 10.38
N SER A 565 -30.21 -0.61 11.27
CA SER A 565 -29.46 0.62 10.97
C SER A 565 -27.96 0.37 10.85
N PRO A 566 -27.22 1.23 10.11
CA PRO A 566 -25.76 1.18 10.05
C PRO A 566 -25.09 1.25 11.43
N ALA A 567 -25.59 2.12 12.33
CA ALA A 567 -25.08 2.25 13.69
C ALA A 567 -25.24 0.96 14.50
N GLN A 568 -26.40 0.30 14.40
CA GLN A 568 -26.61 -0.99 15.06
C GLN A 568 -25.74 -2.09 14.47
N SER A 569 -25.54 -2.08 13.14
CA SER A 569 -24.62 -3.02 12.48
C SER A 569 -23.19 -2.84 12.99
N ILE A 570 -22.66 -1.63 13.04
CA ILE A 570 -21.31 -1.33 13.58
C ILE A 570 -21.21 -1.81 15.03
N LYS A 571 -22.21 -1.49 15.86
CA LYS A 571 -22.25 -1.93 17.26
C LYS A 571 -22.17 -3.45 17.40
N ASN A 572 -22.85 -4.19 16.52
CA ASN A 572 -22.76 -5.65 16.51
C ASN A 572 -21.34 -6.13 16.17
N LEU A 573 -20.59 -5.40 15.34
CA LEU A 573 -19.24 -5.76 14.90
C LEU A 573 -18.11 -5.30 15.84
N GLU A 574 -18.36 -4.49 16.86
CA GLU A 574 -17.32 -3.96 17.77
C GLU A 574 -16.41 -5.05 18.33
N SER A 575 -16.96 -6.22 18.62
CA SER A 575 -16.23 -7.36 19.17
C SER A 575 -15.18 -7.97 18.23
N ILE A 576 -15.31 -7.78 16.91
CA ILE A 576 -14.39 -8.36 15.91
C ILE A 576 -13.41 -7.33 15.34
N ILE A 577 -13.40 -6.10 15.87
CA ILE A 577 -12.51 -5.00 15.47
C ILE A 577 -11.33 -4.93 16.45
N SER A 578 -10.17 -5.46 16.07
CA SER A 578 -8.94 -5.39 16.88
C SER A 578 -7.74 -5.81 16.03
N PRO A 579 -6.59 -5.12 16.14
CA PRO A 579 -5.36 -5.52 15.44
C PRO A 579 -4.71 -6.78 16.05
N VAL A 580 -5.16 -7.23 17.22
CA VAL A 580 -4.57 -8.36 17.96
C VAL A 580 -5.49 -9.58 17.95
N THR A 581 -6.80 -9.36 18.14
CA THR A 581 -7.79 -10.44 18.32
C THR A 581 -8.93 -10.42 17.29
N GLY A 582 -9.00 -9.36 16.49
CA GLY A 582 -10.09 -9.11 15.55
C GLY A 582 -10.00 -9.95 14.29
N ILE A 583 -11.03 -9.83 13.46
CA ILE A 583 -11.02 -10.23 12.05
C ILE A 583 -10.57 -9.06 11.18
N VAL A 584 -10.92 -7.85 11.60
CA VAL A 584 -10.60 -6.59 10.92
C VAL A 584 -9.97 -5.60 11.89
N HIS A 585 -9.17 -4.69 11.36
CA HIS A 585 -8.51 -3.64 12.14
C HIS A 585 -9.44 -2.45 12.41
N PRO A 586 -9.08 -1.58 13.36
CA PRO A 586 -9.75 -0.30 13.57
C PRO A 586 -9.89 0.51 12.27
N LEU A 587 -11.00 1.22 12.15
CA LEU A 587 -11.34 2.05 10.99
C LEU A 587 -10.52 3.35 10.99
N ASN A 588 -10.01 3.71 9.81
CA ASN A 588 -9.31 4.97 9.57
C ASN A 588 -10.14 5.86 8.63
N CYS A 589 -10.26 7.16 8.94
CA CYS A 589 -10.97 8.12 8.07
C CYS A 589 -9.97 8.78 7.12
N LEU A 590 -10.11 8.52 5.80
CA LEU A 590 -9.17 9.00 4.78
C LEU A 590 -9.35 10.49 4.43
N THR A 591 -10.58 10.99 4.50
CA THR A 591 -10.92 12.39 4.15
C THR A 591 -10.84 13.36 5.34
N GLY A 592 -10.60 12.87 6.55
CA GLY A 592 -10.75 13.66 7.77
C GLY A 592 -12.19 13.72 8.30
N ALA A 593 -12.35 13.96 9.60
CA ALA A 593 -13.65 13.84 10.28
C ALA A 593 -14.64 14.97 9.99
N GLU A 594 -14.18 16.09 9.41
CA GLU A 594 -14.96 17.31 9.17
C GLU A 594 -15.51 17.41 7.74
N ASP A 595 -15.10 16.53 6.82
CA ASP A 595 -15.52 16.54 5.43
C ASP A 595 -17.02 16.21 5.25
N ALA A 596 -17.62 16.79 4.20
CA ALA A 596 -19.04 16.63 3.89
C ALA A 596 -19.44 15.18 3.58
N LEU A 597 -18.50 14.39 3.07
CA LEU A 597 -18.60 12.93 2.90
C LEU A 597 -17.33 12.29 3.47
N SER A 598 -17.49 11.22 4.24
CA SER A 598 -16.35 10.50 4.81
C SER A 598 -16.07 9.23 4.03
N VAL A 599 -14.80 9.01 3.65
CA VAL A 599 -14.32 7.72 3.15
C VAL A 599 -13.55 7.04 4.26
N TYR A 600 -13.99 5.86 4.67
CA TYR A 600 -13.29 5.05 5.67
C TYR A 600 -12.49 3.93 5.01
N SER A 601 -11.41 3.51 5.67
CA SER A 601 -10.65 2.32 5.32
C SER A 601 -10.47 1.43 6.55
N THR A 602 -10.35 0.14 6.30
CA THR A 602 -9.89 -0.84 7.29
C THR A 602 -9.06 -1.88 6.56
N VAL A 603 -8.34 -2.70 7.33
CA VAL A 603 -7.51 -3.78 6.81
C VAL A 603 -7.75 -5.07 7.58
N PHE A 604 -7.40 -6.19 6.95
CA PHE A 604 -7.16 -7.45 7.64
C PHE A 604 -5.88 -8.10 7.13
N PHE A 605 -5.31 -8.98 7.93
CA PHE A 605 -4.10 -9.72 7.59
C PHE A 605 -4.39 -10.99 6.79
N LYS A 606 -3.52 -11.29 5.82
CA LYS A 606 -3.53 -12.51 5.02
C LYS A 606 -2.14 -13.13 4.95
N VAL A 607 -2.09 -14.44 4.71
CA VAL A 607 -0.85 -15.16 4.47
C VAL A 607 -0.70 -15.36 2.96
N PRO A 608 0.30 -14.73 2.30
CA PRO A 608 0.43 -14.82 0.85
C PRO A 608 0.85 -16.23 0.40
N GLN A 609 0.24 -16.72 -0.68
CA GLN A 609 0.65 -17.96 -1.36
C GLN A 609 1.84 -17.78 -2.33
N LYS A 610 2.24 -16.52 -2.57
CA LYS A 610 3.35 -16.18 -3.46
C LYS A 610 4.70 -16.64 -2.89
N GLN A 611 5.61 -17.05 -3.78
CA GLN A 611 7.02 -17.33 -3.47
C GLN A 611 7.92 -16.15 -3.86
N GLY A 612 9.07 -16.00 -3.20
CA GLY A 612 10.06 -14.95 -3.47
C GLY A 612 10.08 -13.82 -2.44
N LEU A 613 10.64 -12.67 -2.82
CA LEU A 613 10.70 -11.50 -1.94
C LEU A 613 9.30 -10.92 -1.78
N LEU A 614 8.81 -10.93 -0.54
CA LEU A 614 7.51 -10.40 -0.17
C LEU A 614 7.64 -8.97 0.32
N LYS A 615 6.57 -8.19 0.14
CA LYS A 615 6.42 -6.84 0.66
C LYS A 615 5.32 -6.82 1.71
N SER A 616 5.27 -5.78 2.53
CA SER A 616 4.23 -5.63 3.56
C SER A 616 2.80 -5.67 2.97
N GLU A 617 2.61 -5.14 1.76
CA GLU A 617 1.33 -5.19 1.03
C GLU A 617 0.88 -6.61 0.66
N ASP A 618 1.78 -7.59 0.59
CA ASP A 618 1.42 -8.99 0.33
C ASP A 618 0.70 -9.63 1.53
N PHE A 619 0.91 -9.10 2.75
CA PHE A 619 0.32 -9.59 4.00
C PHE A 619 -0.94 -8.84 4.43
N ILE A 620 -1.32 -7.76 3.73
CA ILE A 620 -2.40 -6.86 4.13
C ILE A 620 -3.45 -6.80 3.02
N GLN A 621 -4.72 -6.89 3.39
CA GLN A 621 -5.83 -6.61 2.49
C GLN A 621 -6.54 -5.33 2.93
N TYR A 622 -6.53 -4.31 2.08
CA TYR A 622 -7.26 -3.07 2.28
C TYR A 622 -8.70 -3.20 1.80
N SER A 623 -9.63 -2.57 2.50
CA SER A 623 -11.04 -2.43 2.13
C SER A 623 -11.52 -1.01 2.43
N LEU A 624 -12.44 -0.51 1.63
CA LEU A 624 -12.86 0.89 1.65
C LEU A 624 -14.36 1.03 1.85
N GLY A 625 -14.76 2.16 2.43
CA GLY A 625 -16.14 2.44 2.77
C GLY A 625 -16.64 3.68 2.08
N LYS A 626 -17.89 3.63 1.60
CA LYS A 626 -18.61 4.76 1.02
C LYS A 626 -20.02 4.88 1.59
N GLY A 627 -20.51 6.11 1.67
CA GLY A 627 -21.86 6.42 2.16
C GLY A 627 -22.07 7.93 2.29
N ILE A 628 -23.33 8.35 2.28
CA ILE A 628 -23.78 9.71 2.60
C ILE A 628 -23.63 10.00 4.10
N SER A 629 -23.87 9.00 4.95
CA SER A 629 -23.62 9.10 6.40
C SER A 629 -22.27 8.50 6.79
N LYS A 630 -21.69 8.99 7.90
CA LYS A 630 -20.43 8.48 8.44
C LYS A 630 -20.57 7.01 8.83
N GLU A 631 -21.69 6.66 9.46
CA GLU A 631 -22.02 5.29 9.87
C GLU A 631 -22.15 4.37 8.66
N GLN A 632 -22.79 4.82 7.57
CA GLN A 632 -22.88 4.03 6.36
C GLN A 632 -21.50 3.76 5.73
N SER A 633 -20.64 4.78 5.69
CA SER A 633 -19.27 4.61 5.18
C SER A 633 -18.45 3.65 6.05
N LYS A 634 -18.53 3.75 7.39
CA LYS A 634 -17.89 2.82 8.31
C LYS A 634 -18.35 1.37 8.11
N ILE A 635 -19.66 1.12 8.09
CA ILE A 635 -20.18 -0.24 7.91
C ILE A 635 -19.87 -0.78 6.52
N SER A 636 -19.82 0.07 5.48
CA SER A 636 -19.38 -0.32 4.14
C SER A 636 -17.95 -0.86 4.16
N ALA A 637 -17.00 -0.16 4.79
CA ALA A 637 -15.61 -0.61 4.89
C ALA A 637 -15.47 -1.93 5.65
N LEU A 638 -16.16 -2.06 6.80
CA LEU A 638 -16.16 -3.28 7.61
C LEU A 638 -16.77 -4.45 6.84
N SER A 639 -17.90 -4.23 6.17
CA SER A 639 -18.61 -5.27 5.41
C SER A 639 -17.77 -5.79 4.25
N GLU A 640 -17.11 -4.90 3.50
CA GLU A 640 -16.19 -5.29 2.40
C GLU A 640 -14.97 -6.06 2.94
N ALA A 641 -14.42 -5.67 4.09
CA ALA A 641 -13.32 -6.41 4.72
C ALA A 641 -13.73 -7.82 5.16
N ILE A 642 -14.89 -7.96 5.81
CA ILE A 642 -15.42 -9.25 6.26
C ILE A 642 -15.79 -10.15 5.08
N GLU A 643 -16.39 -9.58 4.04
CA GLU A 643 -16.66 -10.27 2.77
C GLU A 643 -15.39 -10.89 2.18
N ARG A 644 -14.34 -10.07 2.02
CA ARG A 644 -13.06 -10.52 1.45
C ARG A 644 -12.35 -11.52 2.36
N TYR A 645 -12.42 -11.33 3.68
CA TYR A 645 -11.85 -12.27 4.65
C TYR A 645 -12.53 -13.65 4.55
N ASN A 646 -13.86 -13.68 4.52
CA ASN A 646 -14.62 -14.92 4.43
C ASN A 646 -14.50 -15.62 3.07
N ALA A 647 -14.21 -14.87 2.01
CA ALA A 647 -13.92 -15.42 0.68
C ALA A 647 -12.47 -15.94 0.52
N MET A 648 -11.62 -15.83 1.55
CA MET A 648 -10.22 -16.28 1.50
C MET A 648 -10.06 -17.67 2.08
N TYR A 649 -9.60 -18.64 1.29
CA TYR A 649 -9.38 -20.03 1.71
C TYR A 649 -8.75 -20.15 3.11
N ASP A 650 -9.39 -20.92 3.99
CA ASP A 650 -8.84 -21.28 5.31
C ASP A 650 -8.72 -22.79 5.56
N GLY A 651 -9.15 -23.62 4.60
CA GLY A 651 -9.05 -25.08 4.67
C GLY A 651 -10.28 -25.75 5.28
N THR A 652 -11.32 -25.00 5.61
CA THR A 652 -12.58 -25.53 6.15
C THR A 652 -13.70 -25.62 5.12
N GLU A 653 -13.47 -25.08 3.93
CA GLU A 653 -14.41 -25.11 2.82
C GLU A 653 -14.60 -26.51 2.22
N GLU A 654 -15.83 -26.81 1.79
CA GLU A 654 -16.13 -28.04 1.04
C GLU A 654 -15.43 -28.00 -0.34
N CYS A 655 -14.53 -28.96 -0.56
CA CYS A 655 -13.71 -29.07 -1.76
C CYS A 655 -13.57 -30.53 -2.21
N VAL A 656 -13.85 -30.81 -3.48
CA VAL A 656 -13.64 -32.12 -4.11
C VAL A 656 -12.69 -31.98 -5.30
N TYR A 657 -11.79 -32.94 -5.50
CA TYR A 657 -10.88 -32.96 -6.64
C TYR A 657 -11.31 -34.04 -7.64
N GLY A 658 -11.38 -33.70 -8.92
CA GLY A 658 -11.70 -34.65 -10.00
C GLY A 658 -12.14 -33.99 -11.31
N ALA A 659 -12.46 -34.82 -12.28
CA ALA A 659 -12.99 -34.38 -13.57
C ALA A 659 -14.45 -33.91 -13.42
N GLY A 660 -14.74 -32.68 -13.85
CA GLY A 660 -16.04 -32.03 -13.64
C GLY A 660 -17.23 -32.77 -14.26
N ASP A 661 -17.01 -33.51 -15.35
CA ASP A 661 -18.01 -34.33 -16.04
C ASP A 661 -18.34 -35.64 -15.32
N GLN A 662 -17.54 -36.03 -14.33
CA GLN A 662 -17.73 -37.22 -13.50
C GLN A 662 -18.36 -36.89 -12.13
N LEU A 663 -18.61 -35.61 -11.85
CA LEU A 663 -19.24 -35.18 -10.60
C LEU A 663 -20.74 -35.48 -10.61
N ASP A 664 -21.33 -35.54 -9.41
CA ASP A 664 -22.73 -35.94 -9.19
C ASP A 664 -23.79 -34.87 -9.55
N ALA A 665 -23.35 -33.73 -10.06
CA ALA A 665 -24.20 -32.63 -10.50
C ALA A 665 -23.53 -31.86 -11.64
N LYS A 666 -24.26 -30.92 -12.26
CA LYS A 666 -23.73 -30.08 -13.34
C LYS A 666 -22.50 -29.30 -12.88
N ALA A 667 -21.40 -29.42 -13.61
CA ALA A 667 -20.21 -28.60 -13.43
C ALA A 667 -20.20 -27.41 -14.41
N PHE A 668 -19.85 -26.22 -13.92
CA PHE A 668 -19.61 -25.02 -14.73
C PHE A 668 -18.11 -24.82 -14.92
N PHE A 669 -17.60 -25.10 -16.12
CA PHE A 669 -16.17 -25.00 -16.42
C PHE A 669 -15.70 -23.54 -16.58
N PRO A 670 -14.40 -23.26 -16.36
CA PRO A 670 -13.79 -21.94 -16.52
C PRO A 670 -14.30 -21.11 -17.71
N GLU A 671 -14.32 -21.69 -18.91
CA GLU A 671 -14.71 -21.05 -20.17
C GLU A 671 -16.19 -20.69 -20.23
N THR A 672 -17.03 -21.29 -19.38
CA THR A 672 -18.46 -20.96 -19.29
C THR A 672 -18.72 -19.78 -18.33
N LEU A 673 -17.81 -19.58 -17.36
CA LEU A 673 -17.87 -18.57 -16.32
C LEU A 673 -17.17 -17.27 -16.73
N LYS A 674 -16.01 -17.39 -17.40
CA LYS A 674 -15.19 -16.29 -17.90
C LYS A 674 -14.89 -16.51 -19.39
N ARG A 675 -15.61 -15.81 -20.25
CA ARG A 675 -15.59 -16.04 -21.71
C ARG A 675 -14.57 -15.13 -22.39
N TYR A 676 -13.31 -15.54 -22.39
CA TYR A 676 -12.25 -14.85 -23.12
C TYR A 676 -12.25 -15.22 -24.61
N SER A 677 -11.88 -14.28 -25.48
CA SER A 677 -11.66 -14.56 -26.91
C SER A 677 -10.37 -15.37 -27.11
N GLN A 678 -10.20 -16.00 -28.27
CA GLN A 678 -8.97 -16.72 -28.58
C GLN A 678 -7.75 -15.80 -28.57
N ASP A 679 -7.90 -14.56 -29.03
CA ASP A 679 -6.84 -13.55 -29.02
C ASP A 679 -6.44 -13.17 -27.60
N GLN A 680 -7.42 -13.04 -26.69
CA GLN A 680 -7.14 -12.83 -25.27
C GLN A 680 -6.36 -14.00 -24.67
N LEU A 681 -6.78 -15.25 -24.91
CA LEU A 681 -6.11 -16.43 -24.39
C LEU A 681 -4.68 -16.58 -24.92
N LEU A 682 -4.45 -16.33 -26.21
CA LEU A 682 -3.12 -16.32 -26.81
C LEU A 682 -2.21 -15.24 -26.19
N ARG A 683 -2.75 -14.05 -25.93
CA ARG A 683 -2.02 -12.97 -25.24
C ARG A 683 -1.70 -13.34 -23.80
N PHE A 684 -2.65 -13.89 -23.05
CA PHE A 684 -2.45 -14.31 -21.67
C PHE A 684 -1.42 -15.43 -21.56
N ALA A 685 -1.40 -16.37 -22.50
CA ALA A 685 -0.44 -17.47 -22.53
C ALA A 685 1.03 -17.00 -22.64
N GLN A 686 1.28 -15.80 -23.16
CA GLN A 686 2.61 -15.19 -23.22
C GLN A 686 3.09 -14.68 -21.85
N ASN A 687 2.16 -14.28 -20.96
CA ASN A 687 2.48 -13.78 -19.63
C ASN A 687 1.30 -13.95 -18.64
N LEU A 688 1.41 -14.95 -17.76
CA LEU A 688 0.39 -15.26 -16.75
C LEU A 688 0.42 -14.36 -15.50
N ASN A 689 1.24 -13.30 -15.47
CA ASN A 689 1.31 -12.42 -14.31
C ASN A 689 0.13 -11.43 -14.24
N GLY A 690 -0.66 -11.27 -15.31
CA GLY A 690 -1.82 -10.39 -15.33
C GLY A 690 -2.98 -10.90 -14.45
N ARG A 691 -3.79 -9.98 -13.89
CA ARG A 691 -4.92 -10.33 -13.01
C ARG A 691 -5.96 -11.26 -13.66
N GLN A 692 -6.18 -11.12 -14.97
CA GLN A 692 -7.08 -11.97 -15.75
C GLN A 692 -6.37 -13.11 -16.50
N ALA A 693 -5.03 -13.14 -16.46
CA ALA A 693 -4.27 -13.98 -17.37
C ALA A 693 -4.42 -15.46 -17.00
N VAL A 694 -5.10 -16.20 -17.88
CA VAL A 694 -5.35 -17.64 -17.76
C VAL A 694 -4.99 -18.34 -19.05
N LYS A 695 -4.86 -19.66 -18.99
CA LYS A 695 -4.68 -20.53 -20.16
C LYS A 695 -6.02 -21.14 -20.57
N GLU A 696 -6.09 -21.52 -21.84
CA GLU A 696 -7.11 -22.45 -22.31
C GLU A 696 -6.99 -23.77 -21.54
N MET A 697 -8.13 -24.29 -21.07
CA MET A 697 -8.19 -25.51 -20.27
C MET A 697 -8.28 -26.73 -21.19
N PRO A 698 -7.35 -27.70 -21.10
CA PRO A 698 -7.46 -28.95 -21.84
C PRO A 698 -8.71 -29.76 -21.46
N VAL A 699 -9.21 -30.54 -22.42
CA VAL A 699 -10.32 -31.47 -22.18
C VAL A 699 -9.87 -32.55 -21.18
N GLY A 700 -10.72 -32.84 -20.19
CA GLY A 700 -10.45 -33.84 -19.16
C GLY A 700 -9.51 -33.36 -18.04
N THR A 701 -9.18 -32.06 -17.99
CA THR A 701 -8.45 -31.49 -16.85
C THR A 701 -9.29 -31.64 -15.57
N GLU A 702 -8.69 -32.28 -14.57
CA GLU A 702 -9.23 -32.35 -13.23
C GLU A 702 -8.97 -31.05 -12.49
N LEU A 703 -9.95 -30.59 -11.72
CA LEU A 703 -9.88 -29.37 -10.91
C LEU A 703 -10.37 -29.66 -9.49
N HIS A 704 -10.14 -28.70 -8.61
CA HIS A 704 -10.81 -28.58 -7.33
C HIS A 704 -12.17 -27.90 -7.54
N TRP A 705 -13.20 -28.43 -6.92
CA TRP A 705 -14.58 -27.98 -7.07
C TRP A 705 -15.24 -27.73 -5.71
N THR A 706 -16.06 -26.70 -5.64
CA THR A 706 -16.95 -26.44 -4.50
C THR A 706 -18.41 -26.40 -4.99
N PRO A 707 -19.39 -26.86 -4.19
CA PRO A 707 -20.77 -26.81 -4.61
C PRO A 707 -21.40 -25.44 -4.33
N ALA A 708 -22.24 -24.97 -5.24
CA ALA A 708 -23.17 -23.86 -5.02
C ALA A 708 -24.57 -24.26 -5.47
N TYR A 709 -25.59 -23.56 -4.98
CA TYR A 709 -26.99 -23.98 -5.17
C TYR A 709 -27.78 -22.93 -5.92
N SER A 710 -28.59 -23.39 -6.88
CA SER A 710 -29.50 -22.54 -7.64
C SER A 710 -30.59 -21.97 -6.73
N LEU A 711 -30.87 -20.67 -6.86
CA LEU A 711 -32.02 -20.04 -6.20
C LEU A 711 -33.34 -20.39 -6.88
N LEU A 712 -33.32 -20.80 -8.14
CA LEU A 712 -34.53 -21.09 -8.92
C LEU A 712 -35.11 -22.46 -8.58
N ASN A 713 -34.27 -23.50 -8.58
CA ASN A 713 -34.73 -24.88 -8.41
C ASN A 713 -34.09 -25.60 -7.21
N ARG A 714 -33.18 -24.95 -6.47
CA ARG A 714 -32.45 -25.50 -5.31
C ARG A 714 -31.55 -26.68 -5.63
N GLU A 715 -31.22 -26.87 -6.91
CA GLU A 715 -30.29 -27.91 -7.34
C GLU A 715 -28.85 -27.50 -7.09
N LYS A 716 -28.02 -28.50 -6.79
CA LYS A 716 -26.57 -28.34 -6.63
C LYS A 716 -25.91 -28.20 -8.00
N ALA A 717 -24.87 -27.38 -8.07
CA ALA A 717 -23.94 -27.34 -9.19
C ALA A 717 -22.50 -27.15 -8.69
N TRP A 718 -21.53 -27.63 -9.46
CA TRP A 718 -20.12 -27.57 -9.15
C TRP A 718 -19.44 -26.40 -9.84
N PHE A 719 -18.66 -25.64 -9.08
CA PHE A 719 -17.87 -24.51 -9.57
C PHE A 719 -16.39 -24.71 -9.21
N PRO A 720 -15.45 -24.27 -10.07
CA PRO A 720 -14.04 -24.35 -9.78
C PRO A 720 -13.72 -23.63 -8.47
N PHE A 721 -12.99 -24.29 -7.59
CA PHE A 721 -12.71 -23.79 -6.25
C PHE A 721 -11.98 -22.43 -6.30
N THR A 722 -11.06 -22.27 -7.26
CA THR A 722 -10.28 -21.03 -7.48
C THR A 722 -11.08 -19.91 -8.13
N PHE A 723 -12.29 -20.17 -8.65
CA PHE A 723 -13.24 -19.12 -9.03
C PHE A 723 -14.01 -18.60 -7.81
N CYS A 724 -14.25 -19.47 -6.83
CA CYS A 724 -15.09 -19.21 -5.67
C CYS A 724 -14.35 -18.60 -4.48
N TYR A 725 -13.10 -19.02 -4.25
CA TYR A 725 -12.29 -18.60 -3.11
C TYR A 725 -10.97 -18.00 -3.55
N SER A 726 -10.49 -17.01 -2.78
CA SER A 726 -9.19 -16.37 -2.95
C SER A 726 -8.11 -17.05 -2.12
N ASN A 727 -6.83 -16.79 -2.45
CA ASN A 727 -5.67 -17.28 -1.68
C ASN A 727 -5.60 -18.81 -1.54
N THR A 728 -6.12 -19.53 -2.53
CA THR A 728 -6.15 -20.99 -2.58
C THR A 728 -4.75 -21.55 -2.83
N PRO A 729 -4.40 -22.73 -2.28
CA PRO A 729 -3.10 -23.35 -2.49
C PRO A 729 -3.02 -24.17 -3.80
N TYR A 730 -4.06 -24.14 -4.63
CA TYR A 730 -4.22 -24.99 -5.80
C TYR A 730 -3.74 -24.31 -7.10
N PRO A 731 -3.10 -25.04 -8.04
CA PRO A 731 -2.58 -24.49 -9.29
C PRO A 731 -3.67 -24.16 -10.32
N ASP A 732 -4.92 -24.52 -10.05
CA ASP A 732 -6.11 -24.35 -10.90
C ASP A 732 -6.37 -22.88 -11.29
N GLU A 733 -5.80 -21.92 -10.54
CA GLU A 733 -5.78 -20.48 -10.87
C GLU A 733 -5.16 -20.17 -12.25
N THR A 734 -4.45 -21.14 -12.83
CA THR A 734 -3.97 -21.10 -14.20
C THR A 734 -5.10 -21.06 -15.22
N TYR A 735 -6.28 -21.61 -14.90
CA TYR A 735 -7.43 -21.72 -15.81
C TYR A 735 -8.57 -20.76 -15.44
N VAL A 736 -8.79 -20.53 -14.15
CA VAL A 736 -9.75 -19.55 -13.67
C VAL A 736 -9.32 -18.97 -12.33
N ARG A 737 -9.31 -17.64 -12.25
CA ARG A 737 -8.90 -16.90 -11.06
C ARG A 737 -10.11 -16.34 -10.33
N PHE A 738 -9.91 -16.16 -9.04
CA PHE A 738 -10.87 -15.48 -8.19
C PHE A 738 -10.96 -14.00 -8.56
N ASP A 739 -12.18 -13.50 -8.60
CA ASP A 739 -12.51 -12.09 -8.47
C ASP A 739 -13.62 -11.93 -7.43
N SER A 740 -13.75 -10.71 -6.90
CA SER A 740 -14.79 -10.40 -5.92
C SER A 740 -16.16 -10.18 -6.55
N ASN A 741 -16.34 -10.35 -7.86
CA ASN A 741 -17.62 -10.07 -8.51
C ASN A 741 -18.73 -10.95 -7.92
N GLY A 742 -19.79 -10.30 -7.46
CA GLY A 742 -20.92 -10.97 -6.82
C GLY A 742 -20.65 -11.43 -5.38
N CYS A 743 -19.47 -11.14 -4.82
CA CYS A 743 -19.24 -11.27 -3.39
C CYS A 743 -19.99 -10.15 -2.66
N ALA A 744 -20.59 -10.47 -1.52
CA ALA A 744 -21.27 -9.46 -0.70
C ALA A 744 -21.43 -9.92 0.74
N ALA A 745 -21.55 -8.94 1.64
CA ALA A 745 -21.90 -9.13 3.04
C ALA A 745 -23.23 -8.44 3.41
N GLY A 746 -23.91 -8.99 4.41
CA GLY A 746 -25.16 -8.45 4.96
C GLY A 746 -25.41 -8.93 6.39
N ASN A 747 -26.30 -8.25 7.12
CA ASN A 747 -26.76 -8.68 8.43
C ASN A 747 -27.64 -9.94 8.36
N THR A 748 -28.16 -10.25 7.17
CA THR A 748 -28.87 -11.50 6.87
C THR A 748 -28.37 -12.06 5.53
N ILE A 749 -28.62 -13.35 5.30
CA ILE A 749 -28.25 -13.98 4.03
C ILE A 749 -29.01 -13.36 2.84
N GLU A 750 -30.27 -12.92 3.05
CA GLU A 750 -31.07 -12.24 2.03
C GLU A 750 -30.44 -10.90 1.61
N GLU A 751 -29.93 -10.12 2.58
CA GLU A 751 -29.22 -8.86 2.28
C GLU A 751 -27.95 -9.12 1.45
N ALA A 752 -27.15 -10.12 1.84
CA ALA A 752 -25.91 -10.46 1.15
C ALA A 752 -26.20 -10.93 -0.28
N VAL A 753 -27.19 -11.81 -0.47
CA VAL A 753 -27.60 -12.30 -1.81
C VAL A 753 -28.12 -11.16 -2.68
N LEU A 754 -29.00 -10.30 -2.17
CA LEU A 754 -29.51 -9.17 -2.94
C LEU A 754 -28.36 -8.24 -3.35
N GLN A 755 -27.44 -7.95 -2.44
CA GLN A 755 -26.31 -7.06 -2.71
C GLN A 755 -25.34 -7.65 -3.75
N GLY A 756 -25.01 -8.94 -3.66
CA GLY A 756 -24.16 -9.62 -4.65
C GLY A 756 -24.83 -9.72 -6.02
N PHE A 757 -26.13 -9.96 -6.06
CA PHE A 757 -26.92 -9.96 -7.29
C PHE A 757 -26.92 -8.59 -7.98
N LEU A 758 -27.17 -7.52 -7.23
CA LEU A 758 -27.16 -6.15 -7.77
C LEU A 758 -25.78 -5.75 -8.28
N GLU A 759 -24.70 -6.21 -7.64
CA GLU A 759 -23.36 -6.00 -8.15
C GLU A 759 -23.14 -6.69 -9.51
N LEU A 760 -23.55 -7.95 -9.68
CA LEU A 760 -23.41 -8.64 -10.98
C LEU A 760 -24.11 -7.88 -12.12
N ILE A 761 -25.33 -7.39 -11.86
CA ILE A 761 -26.11 -6.58 -12.80
C ILE A 761 -25.41 -5.24 -13.09
N GLU A 762 -24.85 -4.60 -12.06
CA GLU A 762 -24.09 -3.36 -12.22
C GLU A 762 -22.90 -3.56 -13.15
N ARG A 763 -22.11 -4.63 -12.93
CA ARG A 763 -20.92 -4.93 -13.73
C ARG A 763 -21.27 -5.32 -15.18
N ASP A 764 -22.33 -6.11 -15.38
CA ASP A 764 -22.80 -6.51 -16.71
C ASP A 764 -23.23 -5.29 -17.54
N ALA A 765 -24.08 -4.44 -16.98
CA ALA A 765 -24.54 -3.21 -17.65
C ALA A 765 -23.38 -2.25 -17.96
N VAL A 766 -22.45 -2.07 -17.01
CA VAL A 766 -21.27 -1.21 -17.20
C VAL A 766 -20.35 -1.75 -18.29
N ALA A 767 -20.09 -3.06 -18.33
CA ALA A 767 -19.29 -3.67 -19.38
C ALA A 767 -19.92 -3.45 -20.76
N VAL A 768 -21.23 -3.69 -20.90
CA VAL A 768 -21.96 -3.50 -22.15
C VAL A 768 -21.88 -2.05 -22.63
N TRP A 769 -22.08 -1.07 -21.74
CA TRP A 769 -21.96 0.35 -22.05
C TRP A 769 -20.54 0.76 -22.44
N TRP A 770 -19.55 0.41 -21.60
CA TRP A 770 -18.16 0.86 -21.71
C TRP A 770 -17.47 0.34 -22.96
N TYR A 771 -17.61 -0.97 -23.23
CA TYR A 771 -16.93 -1.60 -24.35
C TYR A 771 -17.58 -1.28 -25.70
N ASN A 772 -18.89 -1.10 -25.74
CA ASN A 772 -19.58 -0.69 -26.97
C ASN A 772 -19.62 0.82 -27.19
N ARG A 773 -19.16 1.62 -26.22
CA ARG A 773 -19.16 3.10 -26.27
C ARG A 773 -20.53 3.67 -26.63
N VAL A 774 -21.57 3.13 -25.99
CA VAL A 774 -22.96 3.49 -26.30
C VAL A 774 -23.31 4.84 -25.67
N SER A 775 -23.87 5.77 -26.45
CA SER A 775 -24.43 7.02 -25.91
C SER A 775 -25.72 6.75 -25.11
N ARG A 776 -25.81 7.26 -23.89
CA ARG A 776 -26.91 6.99 -22.95
C ARG A 776 -27.58 8.28 -22.45
N PRO A 777 -28.89 8.27 -22.13
CA PRO A 777 -29.56 9.45 -21.61
C PRO A 777 -29.08 9.79 -20.20
N ALA A 778 -29.14 11.08 -19.85
CA ALA A 778 -28.93 11.50 -18.48
C ALA A 778 -30.09 11.11 -17.56
N VAL A 779 -29.81 10.96 -16.27
CA VAL A 779 -30.82 10.89 -15.19
C VAL A 779 -30.88 12.23 -14.47
N SER A 780 -32.09 12.77 -14.27
CA SER A 780 -32.31 14.01 -13.53
C SER A 780 -32.09 13.81 -12.03
N LEU A 781 -31.36 14.73 -11.40
CA LEU A 781 -31.10 14.73 -9.95
C LEU A 781 -32.15 15.52 -9.15
N THR A 782 -33.16 16.07 -9.81
CA THR A 782 -34.15 16.97 -9.19
C THR A 782 -34.97 16.33 -8.08
N GLU A 783 -35.18 15.01 -8.15
CA GLU A 783 -35.96 14.23 -7.19
C GLU A 783 -35.08 13.58 -6.10
N LEU A 784 -33.76 13.79 -6.14
CA LEU A 784 -32.84 13.28 -5.11
C LEU A 784 -32.99 14.08 -3.81
N ASN A 785 -32.79 13.42 -2.67
CA ASN A 785 -32.81 14.07 -1.37
C ASN A 785 -31.84 15.27 -1.33
N VAL A 786 -32.34 16.44 -0.89
CA VAL A 786 -31.60 17.71 -0.91
C VAL A 786 -30.36 17.69 -0.01
N ASP A 787 -30.42 17.01 1.14
CA ASP A 787 -29.26 16.85 2.04
C ASP A 787 -28.17 15.98 1.40
N ALA A 788 -28.55 14.83 0.84
CA ALA A 788 -27.62 13.95 0.15
C ALA A 788 -26.94 14.66 -1.04
N LEU A 789 -27.73 15.35 -1.88
CA LEU A 789 -27.22 16.13 -2.99
C LEU A 789 -26.30 17.28 -2.53
N GLY A 790 -26.65 17.95 -1.43
CA GLY A 790 -25.83 19.00 -0.82
C GLY A 790 -24.46 18.47 -0.37
N LYS A 791 -24.42 17.34 0.32
CA LYS A 791 -23.17 16.67 0.74
C LYS A 791 -22.31 16.27 -0.45
N ILE A 792 -22.91 15.68 -1.49
CA ILE A 792 -22.20 15.30 -2.71
C ILE A 792 -21.62 16.53 -3.42
N LYS A 793 -22.39 17.62 -3.57
CA LYS A 793 -21.90 18.88 -4.18
C LYS A 793 -20.73 19.47 -3.41
N ASN A 794 -20.81 19.49 -2.08
CA ASN A 794 -19.73 20.01 -1.25
C ASN A 794 -18.48 19.12 -1.33
N ALA A 795 -18.66 17.80 -1.38
CA ALA A 795 -17.56 16.85 -1.45
C ALA A 795 -16.84 16.85 -2.80
N LEU A 796 -17.57 16.97 -3.91
CA LEU A 796 -17.00 17.04 -5.26
C LEU A 796 -16.39 18.41 -5.60
N ASP A 797 -16.54 19.42 -4.74
CA ASP A 797 -16.04 20.79 -4.92
C ASP A 797 -16.38 21.46 -6.28
N GLU A 798 -15.90 22.67 -6.51
CA GLU A 798 -16.22 23.44 -7.73
C GLU A 798 -15.38 23.02 -8.96
N ASN A 799 -14.37 22.18 -8.78
CA ASN A 799 -13.47 21.72 -9.83
C ASN A 799 -14.01 20.51 -10.59
N TRP A 800 -15.08 19.87 -10.12
CA TRP A 800 -15.68 18.73 -10.81
C TRP A 800 -17.01 19.10 -11.46
N ASP A 801 -17.11 18.85 -12.77
CA ASP A 801 -18.41 18.67 -13.40
C ASP A 801 -18.82 17.21 -13.24
N TYR A 802 -20.11 16.95 -13.00
CA TYR A 802 -20.61 15.58 -12.96
C TYR A 802 -22.03 15.46 -13.49
N TRP A 803 -22.34 14.29 -14.01
CA TRP A 803 -23.68 13.90 -14.47
C TRP A 803 -23.89 12.40 -14.30
N ILE A 804 -25.15 11.97 -14.39
CA ILE A 804 -25.54 10.56 -14.26
C ILE A 804 -26.05 10.07 -15.60
N LEU A 805 -25.58 8.92 -16.07
CA LEU A 805 -26.11 8.23 -17.24
C LEU A 805 -26.88 6.97 -16.83
N ASP A 806 -28.00 6.72 -17.51
CA ASP A 806 -28.83 5.52 -17.33
C ASP A 806 -28.26 4.33 -18.11
N LEU A 807 -27.85 3.29 -17.41
CA LEU A 807 -27.33 2.03 -17.96
C LEU A 807 -28.32 0.87 -17.81
N THR A 808 -29.56 1.15 -17.41
CA THR A 808 -30.60 0.14 -17.21
C THR A 808 -30.82 -0.69 -18.48
N HIS A 809 -30.48 -1.97 -18.39
CA HIS A 809 -30.58 -2.95 -19.49
C HIS A 809 -31.75 -3.94 -19.30
N ASP A 810 -31.67 -5.11 -19.94
CA ASP A 810 -32.73 -6.13 -20.06
C ASP A 810 -33.26 -6.70 -18.73
N PHE A 811 -32.50 -6.64 -17.64
CA PHE A 811 -32.99 -6.97 -16.30
C PHE A 811 -34.06 -5.99 -15.76
N GLY A 812 -34.19 -4.81 -16.35
CA GLY A 812 -35.15 -3.78 -15.92
C GLY A 812 -34.87 -3.17 -14.54
N ILE A 813 -33.78 -3.56 -13.88
CA ILE A 813 -33.34 -2.99 -12.60
C ILE A 813 -32.48 -1.75 -12.88
N PRO A 814 -32.75 -0.61 -12.22
CA PRO A 814 -31.97 0.60 -12.42
C PRO A 814 -30.47 0.38 -12.21
N VAL A 815 -29.69 0.70 -13.24
CA VAL A 815 -28.23 0.78 -13.18
C VAL A 815 -27.81 2.14 -13.72
N VAL A 816 -26.90 2.81 -13.03
CA VAL A 816 -26.40 4.12 -13.43
C VAL A 816 -24.89 4.22 -13.29
N VAL A 817 -24.30 5.12 -14.08
CA VAL A 817 -22.93 5.60 -13.89
C VAL A 817 -22.95 7.08 -13.57
N ALA A 818 -22.23 7.46 -12.51
CA ALA A 818 -21.87 8.84 -12.23
C ALA A 818 -20.53 9.14 -12.92
N VAL A 819 -20.56 10.02 -13.90
CA VAL A 819 -19.36 10.47 -14.62
C VAL A 819 -18.94 11.81 -14.03
N GLY A 820 -17.75 11.87 -13.45
CA GLY A 820 -17.11 13.10 -13.01
C GLY A 820 -15.99 13.49 -13.97
N LYS A 821 -15.94 14.75 -14.38
CA LYS A 821 -14.85 15.32 -15.19
C LYS A 821 -14.23 16.50 -14.46
N HIS A 822 -12.94 16.43 -14.20
CA HIS A 822 -12.22 17.51 -13.56
C HIS A 822 -11.99 18.68 -14.54
N LYS A 823 -12.35 19.90 -14.16
CA LYS A 823 -12.37 21.08 -15.03
C LYS A 823 -11.00 21.49 -15.55
N ILE A 824 -9.95 21.31 -14.74
CA ILE A 824 -8.58 21.74 -15.08
C ILE A 824 -7.81 20.60 -15.78
N SER A 825 -7.54 19.50 -15.07
CA SER A 825 -6.83 18.33 -15.60
C SER A 825 -7.57 17.57 -16.72
N LYS A 826 -8.89 17.78 -16.89
CA LYS A 826 -9.76 17.07 -17.85
C LYS A 826 -9.91 15.58 -17.62
N GLU A 827 -9.38 15.05 -16.52
CA GLU A 827 -9.49 13.63 -16.21
C GLU A 827 -10.91 13.22 -15.83
N PHE A 828 -11.29 12.00 -16.20
CA PHE A 828 -12.55 11.39 -15.82
C PHE A 828 -12.41 10.53 -14.56
N ARG A 829 -13.51 10.42 -13.80
CA ARG A 829 -13.74 9.45 -12.74
C ARG A 829 -15.15 8.91 -12.88
N LEU A 830 -15.33 7.65 -12.53
CA LEU A 830 -16.58 6.93 -12.75
C LEU A 830 -16.96 6.23 -11.47
N GLY A 831 -18.19 6.42 -11.00
CA GLY A 831 -18.79 5.63 -9.92
C GLY A 831 -20.04 4.93 -10.42
N PHE A 832 -20.34 3.75 -9.88
CA PHE A 832 -21.40 2.88 -10.39
C PHE A 832 -22.45 2.61 -9.31
N GLY A 833 -23.66 2.31 -9.75
CA GLY A 833 -24.73 2.00 -8.82
C GLY A 833 -25.87 1.24 -9.48
N ALA A 834 -26.19 0.07 -8.93
CA ALA A 834 -27.42 -0.65 -9.22
C ALA A 834 -28.30 -0.79 -7.97
N HIS A 835 -29.60 -0.52 -8.12
CA HIS A 835 -30.58 -0.75 -7.06
C HIS A 835 -32.02 -0.72 -7.62
N PRO A 836 -32.97 -1.50 -7.06
CA PRO A 836 -34.40 -1.40 -7.39
C PRO A 836 -34.97 0.03 -7.32
N GLU A 837 -34.52 0.80 -6.34
CA GLU A 837 -34.81 2.24 -6.24
C GLU A 837 -33.72 3.07 -6.91
N ILE A 838 -34.10 3.82 -7.95
CA ILE A 838 -33.20 4.71 -8.69
C ILE A 838 -32.49 5.74 -7.80
N SER A 839 -33.15 6.26 -6.77
CA SER A 839 -32.56 7.21 -5.82
C SER A 839 -31.34 6.63 -5.10
N ILE A 840 -31.39 5.35 -4.74
CA ILE A 840 -30.29 4.62 -4.10
C ILE A 840 -29.21 4.29 -5.14
N ALA A 841 -29.58 3.85 -6.34
CA ALA A 841 -28.62 3.60 -7.42
C ALA A 841 -27.77 4.86 -7.72
N VAL A 842 -28.42 6.02 -7.86
CA VAL A 842 -27.76 7.33 -8.03
C VAL A 842 -26.85 7.67 -6.86
N THR A 843 -27.32 7.47 -5.63
CA THR A 843 -26.54 7.78 -4.42
C THR A 843 -25.30 6.89 -4.32
N ARG A 844 -25.40 5.60 -4.64
CA ARG A 844 -24.27 4.66 -4.70
C ARG A 844 -23.24 5.09 -5.74
N ALA A 845 -23.69 5.45 -6.94
CA ALA A 845 -22.80 5.91 -8.01
C ALA A 845 -22.06 7.20 -7.63
N LEU A 846 -22.75 8.19 -7.03
CA LEU A 846 -22.13 9.46 -6.62
C LEU A 846 -21.16 9.29 -5.45
N THR A 847 -21.50 8.45 -4.46
CA THR A 847 -20.60 8.16 -3.34
C THR A 847 -19.38 7.35 -3.77
N GLU A 848 -19.50 6.47 -4.75
CA GLU A 848 -18.37 5.77 -5.37
C GLU A 848 -17.48 6.69 -6.19
N LEU A 849 -18.08 7.59 -6.97
CA LEU A 849 -17.35 8.62 -7.71
C LEU A 849 -16.46 9.43 -6.76
N TYR A 850 -17.02 9.88 -5.63
CA TYR A 850 -16.25 10.61 -4.62
C TYR A 850 -15.18 9.73 -3.95
N GLN A 851 -15.50 8.49 -3.58
CA GLN A 851 -14.54 7.54 -3.02
C GLN A 851 -13.32 7.38 -3.94
N ILE A 852 -13.53 7.23 -5.25
CA ILE A 852 -12.46 7.10 -6.24
C ILE A 852 -11.63 8.40 -6.35
N ILE A 853 -12.26 9.58 -6.27
CA ILE A 853 -11.55 10.87 -6.27
C ILE A 853 -10.61 10.97 -5.06
N VAL A 854 -11.07 10.55 -3.88
CA VAL A 854 -10.27 10.57 -2.65
C VAL A 854 -9.10 9.60 -2.71
N ILE A 855 -9.35 8.34 -3.11
CA ILE A 855 -8.31 7.30 -3.14
C ILE A 855 -7.17 7.73 -4.06
N ASN A 856 -7.46 8.27 -5.25
CA ASN A 856 -6.39 8.65 -6.18
C ASN A 856 -5.54 9.84 -5.67
N LYS A 857 -6.01 10.61 -4.68
CA LYS A 857 -5.21 11.64 -4.01
C LYS A 857 -4.21 11.04 -2.99
N GLN A 858 -4.46 9.82 -2.48
CA GLN A 858 -3.73 9.26 -1.32
C GLN A 858 -3.08 7.88 -1.59
N HIS A 859 -3.54 7.15 -2.60
CA HIS A 859 -3.09 5.80 -2.94
C HIS A 859 -2.94 5.64 -4.46
N LYS A 860 -1.91 4.89 -4.89
CA LYS A 860 -1.72 4.52 -6.30
C LYS A 860 -2.81 3.51 -6.69
N THR A 861 -3.85 3.94 -7.40
CA THR A 861 -4.79 3.01 -8.03
C THR A 861 -4.12 2.33 -9.22
N ALA A 862 -4.32 1.01 -9.41
CA ALA A 862 -3.81 0.29 -10.59
C ALA A 862 -4.34 0.89 -11.90
N PHE A 863 -5.60 1.35 -11.88
CA PHE A 863 -6.25 1.96 -13.02
C PHE A 863 -5.79 3.39 -13.26
N LYS A 864 -5.31 3.66 -14.48
CA LYS A 864 -4.85 4.98 -14.93
C LYS A 864 -6.00 5.78 -15.50
N PHE A 865 -6.78 6.42 -14.64
CA PHE A 865 -7.90 7.28 -15.06
C PHE A 865 -7.52 8.39 -16.05
N SER A 866 -6.27 8.84 -16.04
CA SER A 866 -5.72 9.81 -17.01
C SER A 866 -5.68 9.30 -18.45
N GLN A 867 -5.88 7.99 -18.67
CA GLN A 867 -5.93 7.36 -19.99
C GLN A 867 -7.34 7.25 -20.55
N ILE A 868 -8.39 7.64 -19.79
CA ILE A 868 -9.76 7.71 -20.33
C ILE A 868 -9.80 8.77 -21.43
N ALA A 869 -10.03 8.32 -22.67
CA ALA A 869 -10.21 9.21 -23.81
C ALA A 869 -11.52 9.99 -23.67
N ASP A 870 -11.47 11.28 -24.00
CA ASP A 870 -12.64 12.17 -24.00
C ASP A 870 -13.54 11.86 -25.20
N GLU A 871 -14.43 10.88 -25.04
CA GLU A 871 -15.31 10.38 -26.10
C GLU A 871 -16.80 10.71 -25.85
N PRO A 872 -17.62 10.84 -26.91
CA PRO A 872 -19.02 11.27 -26.80
C PRO A 872 -19.90 10.43 -25.86
N PHE A 873 -19.64 9.12 -25.75
CA PHE A 873 -20.45 8.20 -24.96
C PHE A 873 -20.37 8.44 -23.45
N LEU A 874 -19.36 9.20 -23.00
CA LEU A 874 -19.20 9.61 -21.61
C LEU A 874 -20.15 10.75 -21.23
N TYR A 875 -20.77 11.43 -22.20
CA TYR A 875 -21.67 12.56 -21.98
C TYR A 875 -23.14 12.17 -22.15
N PRO A 876 -24.08 12.95 -21.60
CA PRO A 876 -25.50 12.76 -21.87
C PRO A 876 -25.81 12.83 -23.36
N ALA A 877 -26.50 11.82 -23.88
CA ALA A 877 -26.97 11.80 -25.26
C ALA A 877 -27.93 12.98 -25.51
N THR A 878 -27.59 13.86 -26.45
CA THR A 878 -28.36 15.09 -26.74
C THR A 878 -29.65 14.83 -27.51
N ASN A 879 -29.73 13.69 -28.21
CA ASN A 879 -30.87 13.25 -29.00
C ASN A 879 -31.83 12.30 -28.24
N ILE A 880 -31.55 12.00 -26.97
CA ILE A 880 -32.38 11.14 -26.12
C ILE A 880 -32.89 11.99 -24.96
N SER A 881 -34.19 11.90 -24.67
CA SER A 881 -34.77 12.64 -23.54
C SER A 881 -34.15 12.20 -22.21
N GLN A 882 -33.89 13.18 -21.33
CA GLN A 882 -33.43 12.93 -19.97
C GLN A 882 -34.47 12.11 -19.20
N LYS A 883 -34.00 11.12 -18.44
CA LYS A 883 -34.81 10.29 -17.55
C LYS A 883 -35.09 10.98 -16.22
N VAL A 884 -36.27 10.75 -15.67
CA VAL A 884 -36.71 11.18 -14.34
C VAL A 884 -37.04 9.97 -13.48
N PHE A 885 -37.15 10.11 -12.15
CA PHE A 885 -37.28 8.93 -11.27
C PHE A 885 -38.58 8.15 -11.53
N LYS A 886 -39.65 8.85 -11.93
CA LYS A 886 -40.92 8.22 -12.34
C LYS A 886 -40.84 7.35 -13.61
N ASP A 887 -39.75 7.43 -14.39
CA ASP A 887 -39.55 6.58 -15.56
C ASP A 887 -39.10 5.15 -15.19
N TYR A 888 -38.87 4.90 -13.90
CA TYR A 888 -38.49 3.60 -13.34
C TYR A 888 -39.68 3.02 -12.57
N PRO A 889 -40.59 2.27 -13.22
CA PRO A 889 -41.86 1.85 -12.65
C PRO A 889 -41.75 0.70 -11.63
N LEU A 890 -40.52 0.34 -11.22
CA LEU A 890 -40.26 -0.82 -10.38
C LEU A 890 -40.90 -0.64 -9.00
N GLU A 891 -41.78 -1.57 -8.62
CA GLU A 891 -42.45 -1.51 -7.33
C GLU A 891 -41.48 -1.83 -6.18
N VAL A 892 -41.42 -0.92 -5.22
CA VAL A 892 -40.67 -1.09 -3.98
C VAL A 892 -41.39 -2.09 -3.08
N ARG A 893 -40.80 -3.26 -2.90
CA ARG A 893 -41.34 -4.30 -2.00
C ARG A 893 -41.10 -3.96 -0.54
N ALA A 894 -41.85 -4.53 0.39
CA ALA A 894 -41.65 -4.28 1.82
C ALA A 894 -40.56 -5.17 2.44
N ASP A 895 -40.22 -6.27 1.79
CA ASP A 895 -39.36 -7.33 2.31
C ASP A 895 -38.19 -7.63 1.35
N ILE A 896 -36.99 -7.85 1.90
CA ILE A 896 -35.78 -8.15 1.12
C ILE A 896 -35.89 -9.52 0.44
N LYS A 897 -36.57 -10.49 1.08
CA LYS A 897 -36.83 -11.80 0.48
C LYS A 897 -37.57 -11.65 -0.85
N GLU A 898 -38.61 -10.82 -0.87
CA GLU A 898 -39.42 -10.63 -2.08
C GLU A 898 -38.61 -9.92 -3.19
N ASP A 899 -37.65 -9.07 -2.84
CA ASP A 899 -36.70 -8.51 -3.82
C ASP A 899 -35.79 -9.59 -4.40
N VAL A 900 -35.25 -10.49 -3.57
CA VAL A 900 -34.42 -11.60 -4.04
C VAL A 900 -35.22 -12.52 -4.96
N GLU A 901 -36.47 -12.84 -4.60
CA GLU A 901 -37.38 -13.64 -5.44
C GLU A 901 -37.68 -12.95 -6.77
N TYR A 902 -37.87 -11.62 -6.76
CA TYR A 902 -38.03 -10.85 -7.99
C TYR A 902 -36.77 -10.88 -8.87
N CYS A 903 -35.61 -10.64 -8.28
CA CYS A 903 -34.32 -10.72 -8.95
C CYS A 903 -34.10 -12.10 -9.60
N ALA A 904 -34.41 -13.18 -8.88
CA ALA A 904 -34.36 -14.53 -9.41
C ALA A 904 -35.34 -14.72 -10.58
N ALA A 905 -36.58 -14.25 -10.46
CA ALA A 905 -37.58 -14.35 -11.53
C ALA A 905 -37.20 -13.56 -12.79
N GLN A 906 -36.62 -12.35 -12.66
CA GLN A 906 -36.10 -11.60 -13.81
C GLN A 906 -34.98 -12.36 -14.50
N THR A 907 -34.07 -12.94 -13.73
CA THR A 907 -32.94 -13.73 -14.24
C THR A 907 -33.43 -14.95 -15.03
N ALA A 908 -34.41 -15.67 -14.49
CA ALA A 908 -35.05 -16.80 -15.16
C ALA A 908 -35.75 -16.37 -16.46
N GLY A 909 -36.41 -15.21 -16.48
CA GLY A 909 -37.06 -14.65 -17.67
C GLY A 909 -36.08 -14.36 -18.82
N LEU A 910 -34.81 -14.09 -18.51
CA LEU A 910 -33.74 -13.90 -19.48
C LEU A 910 -33.01 -15.21 -19.85
N GLY A 911 -33.43 -16.35 -19.29
CA GLY A 911 -32.85 -17.66 -19.55
C GLY A 911 -31.56 -17.94 -18.78
N PHE A 912 -31.29 -17.17 -17.73
CA PHE A 912 -30.17 -17.40 -16.82
C PHE A 912 -30.62 -18.08 -15.53
N ASP A 913 -29.66 -18.63 -14.78
CA ASP A 913 -29.86 -19.17 -13.44
C ASP A 913 -28.96 -18.39 -12.45
N VAL A 914 -29.37 -18.34 -11.18
CA VAL A 914 -28.63 -17.67 -10.11
C VAL A 914 -28.19 -18.71 -9.11
N PHE A 915 -26.88 -18.85 -8.93
CA PHE A 915 -26.30 -19.72 -7.91
C PHE A 915 -25.77 -18.88 -6.75
N VAL A 916 -25.86 -19.45 -5.55
CA VAL A 916 -25.27 -18.83 -4.35
C VAL A 916 -24.37 -19.82 -3.65
N LEU A 917 -23.14 -19.39 -3.41
CA LEU A 917 -22.19 -20.00 -2.50
C LEU A 917 -22.23 -19.24 -1.18
N ASN A 918 -22.46 -19.94 -0.06
CA ASN A 918 -22.43 -19.33 1.26
C ASN A 918 -21.00 -19.37 1.82
N THR A 919 -20.37 -18.20 1.95
CA THR A 919 -19.02 -18.07 2.49
C THR A 919 -19.02 -17.67 3.97
N THR A 920 -20.19 -17.57 4.60
CA THR A 920 -20.34 -17.13 6.00
C THR A 920 -19.52 -18.01 6.93
N ARG A 921 -18.67 -17.38 7.75
CA ARG A 921 -17.90 -18.09 8.78
C ARG A 921 -18.53 -17.92 10.14
N PRO A 922 -18.45 -18.92 11.04
CA PRO A 922 -19.07 -18.81 12.36
C PRO A 922 -18.48 -17.68 13.23
N ALA A 923 -17.22 -17.28 12.97
CA ALA A 923 -16.59 -16.15 13.64
C ALA A 923 -17.04 -14.78 13.07
N ALA A 924 -17.63 -14.76 11.88
CA ALA A 924 -18.13 -13.56 11.24
C ALA A 924 -19.57 -13.30 11.68
N LEU A 925 -19.81 -12.11 12.22
CA LEU A 925 -21.14 -11.67 12.65
C LEU A 925 -22.02 -11.19 11.49
N LEU A 926 -21.48 -11.13 10.27
CA LEU A 926 -22.20 -10.89 9.02
C LEU A 926 -22.30 -12.17 8.20
N HIS A 927 -23.40 -12.30 7.48
CA HIS A 927 -23.54 -13.28 6.42
C HIS A 927 -22.77 -12.81 5.19
N THR A 928 -22.05 -13.73 4.55
CA THR A 928 -21.30 -13.46 3.32
C THR A 928 -21.59 -14.52 2.28
N VAL A 929 -21.67 -14.11 1.02
CA VAL A 929 -21.94 -15.00 -0.11
C VAL A 929 -21.08 -14.64 -1.32
N LYS A 930 -20.97 -15.56 -2.27
CA LYS A 930 -20.69 -15.26 -3.68
C LYS A 930 -21.90 -15.65 -4.52
N VAL A 931 -22.54 -14.67 -5.14
CA VAL A 931 -23.61 -14.87 -6.13
C VAL A 931 -22.98 -15.08 -7.50
N ILE A 932 -23.50 -16.03 -8.27
CA ILE A 932 -22.95 -16.41 -9.57
C ILE A 932 -24.09 -16.53 -10.58
N ILE A 933 -24.00 -15.80 -11.69
CA ILE A 933 -24.94 -15.90 -12.82
C ILE A 933 -24.12 -16.22 -14.07
N PRO A 934 -23.96 -17.51 -14.42
CA PRO A 934 -23.18 -17.91 -15.58
C PRO A 934 -23.72 -17.28 -16.87
N GLY A 935 -22.87 -16.53 -17.57
CA GLY A 935 -23.20 -15.86 -18.84
C GLY A 935 -23.24 -14.33 -18.76
N LEU A 936 -23.33 -13.74 -17.57
CA LEU A 936 -23.11 -12.30 -17.40
C LEU A 936 -21.64 -11.94 -17.63
N ILE A 937 -21.40 -10.68 -17.96
CA ILE A 937 -20.08 -10.14 -18.30
C ILE A 937 -19.55 -9.42 -17.06
N PHE A 938 -18.31 -9.69 -16.67
CA PHE A 938 -17.65 -8.85 -15.67
C PHE A 938 -17.27 -7.48 -16.24
N ILE A 939 -16.91 -6.54 -15.38
CA ILE A 939 -16.49 -5.18 -15.80
C ILE A 939 -15.15 -5.19 -16.54
N TRP A 940 -14.34 -6.22 -16.35
CA TRP A 940 -13.12 -6.46 -17.12
C TRP A 940 -13.44 -7.14 -18.46
N PRO A 941 -12.58 -7.01 -19.48
CA PRO A 941 -12.96 -7.43 -20.84
C PRO A 941 -13.06 -8.95 -20.93
N GLU A 942 -14.26 -9.45 -21.22
CA GLU A 942 -14.54 -10.85 -21.57
C GLU A 942 -14.99 -10.90 -23.04
N LEU A 943 -14.05 -10.72 -23.97
CA LEU A 943 -14.33 -10.45 -25.39
C LEU A 943 -14.84 -11.69 -26.16
N GLY A 944 -14.85 -12.86 -25.53
CA GLY A 944 -15.53 -14.06 -26.03
C GLY A 944 -17.00 -14.14 -25.60
N ASN A 945 -17.48 -13.25 -24.72
CA ASN A 945 -18.85 -13.28 -24.25
C ASN A 945 -19.81 -12.65 -25.28
N ARG A 946 -20.64 -13.48 -25.93
CA ARG A 946 -21.63 -13.03 -26.93
C ARG A 946 -22.58 -11.95 -26.42
N ARG A 947 -22.92 -11.96 -25.13
CA ARG A 947 -23.80 -10.95 -24.53
C ARG A 947 -23.25 -9.53 -24.72
N LEU A 948 -21.93 -9.36 -24.76
CA LEU A 948 -21.25 -8.09 -24.97
C LEU A 948 -21.58 -7.48 -26.34
N PHE A 949 -21.83 -8.33 -27.34
CA PHE A 949 -22.10 -7.94 -28.72
C PHE A 949 -23.60 -7.96 -29.06
N ASP A 950 -24.33 -8.93 -28.53
CA ASP A 950 -25.73 -9.17 -28.88
C ASP A 950 -26.66 -8.19 -28.16
N LEU A 951 -26.39 -7.90 -26.88
CA LEU A 951 -27.30 -7.14 -26.02
C LEU A 951 -27.53 -5.69 -26.48
N PRO A 952 -26.51 -4.90 -26.88
CA PRO A 952 -26.73 -3.54 -27.38
C PRO A 952 -27.72 -3.48 -28.56
N VAL A 953 -27.69 -4.46 -29.45
CA VAL A 953 -28.59 -4.53 -30.61
C VAL A 953 -30.01 -4.96 -30.18
N GLN A 954 -30.11 -5.96 -29.29
CA GLN A 954 -31.39 -6.41 -28.74
C GLN A 954 -32.13 -5.30 -28.00
N LEU A 955 -31.39 -4.43 -27.30
CA LEU A 955 -31.94 -3.26 -26.59
C LEU A 955 -32.16 -2.04 -27.49
N CYS A 956 -31.86 -2.16 -28.79
CA CYS A 956 -31.88 -1.05 -29.75
C CYS A 956 -31.00 0.14 -29.31
N TRP A 957 -29.94 -0.12 -28.55
CA TRP A 957 -28.92 0.88 -28.22
C TRP A 957 -28.00 1.15 -29.42
N GLN A 958 -27.83 0.16 -30.28
CA GLN A 958 -27.10 0.23 -31.54
C GLN A 958 -27.83 -0.57 -32.62
N THR A 959 -27.57 -0.27 -33.90
CA THR A 959 -28.22 -0.95 -35.04
C THR A 959 -27.47 -2.20 -35.49
N GLU A 960 -26.15 -2.24 -35.27
CA GLU A 960 -25.28 -3.33 -35.70
C GLU A 960 -24.36 -3.74 -34.55
N LYS A 961 -23.89 -4.99 -34.59
CA LYS A 961 -22.92 -5.50 -33.62
C LYS A 961 -21.54 -5.00 -33.97
N LEU A 962 -20.80 -4.52 -32.98
CA LEU A 962 -19.37 -4.27 -33.14
C LEU A 962 -18.60 -5.60 -33.27
N SER A 963 -17.48 -5.58 -33.96
CA SER A 963 -16.48 -6.64 -33.91
C SER A 963 -15.56 -6.46 -32.69
N GLU A 964 -14.83 -7.51 -32.31
CA GLU A 964 -13.88 -7.45 -31.18
C GLU A 964 -12.85 -6.32 -31.33
N SER A 965 -12.39 -6.03 -32.55
CA SER A 965 -11.43 -4.94 -32.84
C SER A 965 -12.02 -3.54 -32.68
N GLU A 966 -13.33 -3.39 -32.81
CA GLU A 966 -14.05 -2.11 -32.71
C GLU A 966 -14.50 -1.77 -31.27
N LEU A 967 -14.51 -2.76 -30.37
CA LEU A 967 -14.77 -2.53 -28.95
C LEU A 967 -13.71 -1.61 -28.33
N ASN A 968 -14.11 -0.88 -27.29
CA ASN A 968 -13.21 -0.05 -26.50
C ASN A 968 -12.04 -0.89 -25.96
N LYS A 969 -10.81 -0.48 -26.28
CA LYS A 969 -9.60 -1.21 -25.86
C LYS A 969 -9.15 -0.86 -24.45
N GLN A 970 -9.76 0.14 -23.82
CA GLN A 970 -9.45 0.50 -22.46
C GLN A 970 -10.09 -0.46 -21.46
N GLU A 971 -9.25 -1.23 -20.77
CA GLU A 971 -9.68 -2.18 -19.73
C GLU A 971 -10.09 -1.40 -18.48
N LEU A 972 -11.37 -1.48 -18.07
CA LEU A 972 -11.90 -0.66 -16.97
C LEU A 972 -11.48 -1.23 -15.61
N PHE A 973 -10.85 -0.42 -14.76
CA PHE A 973 -10.34 -0.81 -13.44
C PHE A 973 -9.31 -1.95 -13.41
N LEU A 974 -8.63 -2.22 -14.53
CA LEU A 974 -7.50 -3.15 -14.60
C LEU A 974 -6.15 -2.43 -14.53
#